data_AF-A0A3D2CCQ2-F1
#
_entry.id   AF-A0A3D2CCQ2-F1
#
_cell.length_a   1.000
_cell.length_b   1.000
_cell.length_c   1.000
_cell.angle_alpha   90.00
_cell.angle_beta   90.00
_cell.angle_gamma   90.00
#
_symmetry.space_group_name_H-M   'P 1'
#
loop_
_entity.id
_entity.type
_entity.pdbx_description
1 polymer ?
#
loop_
_entity_poly.entity_id
_entity_poly.type
_entity_poly.pdbx_seq_one_letter_code
_entity_poly.pdbx_strand_id
1 'polypeptide(L)'
;MPKYPTKPRLPDERIGQPTVSRIVRVAIAVIALFIGLNVLASWYLRHYGTNLGYRMVTAKYDMLDELAGTKPADWLILGDSSGAHGIVPEVWAEEMDGGTTHNLAILANLLVVNDAWMLEEYLERVGTPKHVVLVHAHDVWHRGYNSALIGQIPRPWGFWNRRSPSISIASKYLRNVALSRFLPLYAESGTLQAHLRHLGPDRDLNFEMDDGGWIPGQPYTPARLRADTKRTIEHLEENAFKMSKHNVRALRVLGNTADREGFDIYVTHAPMLRSIARRKDFRRYTADADARITKETRENPRVYAVSDVVGFSSTSLESYADHVNPDAAPSYTRKLAQVVKRFRTQNGLDQPLQDIRTDFTPPQGVVLERPSDRNTVSLLFGGDTSFARGIDQTITRAGAGDAAVVFEQLKPLFSSVDLTFLNLECVLSDSLAQQAKKRWKIRAPTKHVRALVDAGVDLVSVSNNHTLDFGNQGFATTLDTLEQAGVPYVGVQYSDEARQEVTITRLGDQTFGFLAYTDISKWPAVASDHPQYFWPKPANYNVDAITADIERARSQVEHLVVSVHWGDEYSMLVEDDQRAAARAFIDAGAELIIGHHPHVPRLVETYKNGLIAYSLGDLLFDKRTPYKSVRNRRRFLLQVDYTDGERSDVILHPIHSLEDHIPYPKPDLDVASWMPEPNPTPWRAADHLAGATVTRTAETTITPCDEWVTKSPTARNNGYLQWLRPRWVCAHDREQPWLTVAVSGDRSDEVYKRTIWAHPHPDGPLTIRFQDVPLGASMGGIAGIPDWPLTLAGDGDHPPIQMKVSLDGAWVHTTTVPYEAGWETFTVDTSDRAGTIGTVEVQLQGGAPFETGFGFDLMVNTQP
;
A
#
# COMPACT_ATOMS: atom_id res chain seq x y z
N MET A 1 88.79 30.19 60.05
CA MET A 1 88.00 28.98 59.74
C MET A 1 86.67 29.11 60.47
N PRO A 2 85.52 28.60 60.03
CA PRO A 2 85.18 27.87 58.81
C PRO A 2 83.71 28.17 58.35
N LYS A 3 83.11 27.25 57.55
CA LYS A 3 81.69 26.80 57.48
C LYS A 3 80.55 27.85 57.54
N TYR A 4 79.48 27.82 56.75
CA TYR A 4 78.98 27.15 55.52
C TYR A 4 77.51 27.67 55.43
N PRO A 5 76.95 28.15 54.30
CA PRO A 5 75.51 28.42 54.25
C PRO A 5 74.78 27.53 53.23
N THR A 6 73.94 26.64 53.79
CA THR A 6 72.59 26.21 53.36
C THR A 6 72.22 26.17 51.87
N LYS A 7 71.74 24.99 51.44
CA LYS A 7 71.05 24.72 50.16
C LYS A 7 70.16 25.89 49.72
N PRO A 8 70.18 26.30 48.44
CA PRO A 8 69.18 27.22 47.91
C PRO A 8 67.79 26.56 48.06
N ARG A 9 66.89 27.19 48.83
CA ARG A 9 65.46 26.87 48.79
C ARG A 9 65.00 27.17 47.37
N LEU A 10 64.36 26.18 46.72
CA LEU A 10 63.55 26.44 45.53
C LEU A 10 62.61 27.63 45.84
N PRO A 11 62.36 28.54 44.89
CA PRO A 11 61.37 29.59 45.10
C PRO A 11 60.07 28.94 45.56
N ASP A 12 59.57 29.41 46.71
CA ASP A 12 58.28 29.03 47.26
C ASP A 12 57.24 29.54 46.26
N GLU A 13 56.80 28.67 45.35
CA GLU A 13 55.83 29.01 44.31
C GLU A 13 54.49 29.27 45.00
N ARG A 14 54.32 30.50 45.49
CA ARG A 14 53.05 30.97 46.04
C ARG A 14 52.09 31.13 44.88
N ILE A 15 51.48 30.02 44.46
CA ILE A 15 50.32 30.05 43.59
C ILE A 15 49.23 30.79 44.37
N GLY A 16 49.12 32.10 44.12
CA GLY A 16 48.09 32.92 44.74
C GLY A 16 46.73 32.27 44.49
N GLN A 17 45.91 32.20 45.55
CA GLN A 17 44.56 31.61 45.52
C GLN A 17 43.84 32.07 44.23
N PRO A 18 43.32 31.12 43.43
CA PRO A 18 42.69 31.47 42.16
C PRO A 18 41.46 32.33 42.45
N THR A 19 41.54 33.61 42.10
CA THR A 19 40.36 34.48 42.16
C THR A 19 39.45 34.15 40.98
N VAL A 20 38.13 34.25 41.17
CA VAL A 20 37.14 34.05 40.10
C VAL A 20 37.50 34.89 38.86
N SER A 21 37.96 36.12 39.06
CA SER A 21 38.44 37.00 37.98
C SER A 21 39.64 36.45 37.20
N ARG A 22 40.57 35.75 37.86
CA ARG A 22 41.73 35.15 37.21
C ARG A 22 41.34 33.88 36.44
N ILE A 23 40.45 33.06 37.00
CA ILE A 23 39.89 31.89 36.31
C ILE A 23 39.15 32.33 35.04
N VAL A 24 38.29 33.35 35.15
CA VAL A 24 37.54 33.90 34.00
C VAL A 24 38.48 34.46 32.93
N ARG A 25 39.52 35.22 33.31
CA ARG A 25 40.50 35.75 32.35
C ARG A 25 41.30 34.65 31.65
N VAL A 26 41.72 33.63 32.38
CA VAL A 26 42.42 32.46 31.80
C VAL A 26 41.47 31.71 30.86
N ALA A 27 40.22 31.48 31.25
CA ALA A 27 39.23 30.85 30.38
C ALA A 27 39.01 31.65 29.09
N ILE A 28 38.83 32.96 29.19
CA ILE A 28 38.69 33.85 28.02
C ILE A 28 39.94 33.80 27.14
N ALA A 29 41.14 33.87 27.72
CA ALA A 29 42.39 33.83 26.96
C ALA A 29 42.59 32.47 26.26
N VAL A 30 42.26 31.36 26.92
CA VAL A 30 42.30 30.01 26.32
C VAL A 30 41.29 29.90 25.18
N ILE A 31 40.07 30.40 25.37
CA ILE A 31 39.04 30.42 24.31
C ILE A 31 39.50 31.30 23.13
N ALA A 32 40.04 32.49 23.39
CA ALA A 32 40.51 33.39 22.35
C ALA A 32 41.70 32.80 21.57
N LEU A 33 42.68 32.20 22.25
CA LEU A 33 43.79 31.49 21.63
C LEU A 33 43.30 30.32 20.77
N PHE A 34 42.36 29.54 21.30
CA PHE A 34 41.74 28.43 20.59
C PHE A 34 41.03 28.89 19.31
N ILE A 35 40.25 29.97 19.38
CA ILE A 35 39.60 30.57 18.21
C ILE A 35 40.64 31.07 17.21
N GLY A 36 41.66 31.81 17.66
CA GLY A 36 42.72 32.34 16.81
C GLY A 36 43.49 31.26 16.06
N LEU A 37 43.88 30.17 16.74
CA LEU A 37 44.55 29.01 16.12
C LEU A 37 43.63 28.30 15.10
N ASN A 38 42.34 28.18 15.41
CA ASN A 38 41.36 27.57 14.50
C ASN A 38 41.14 28.41 13.23
N VAL A 39 41.02 29.74 13.37
CA VAL A 39 40.88 30.66 12.23
C VAL A 39 42.13 30.60 11.35
N LEU A 40 43.31 30.65 11.96
CA LEU A 40 44.58 30.58 11.23
C LEU A 40 44.75 29.23 10.53
N ALA A 41 44.45 28.12 11.19
CA ALA A 41 44.50 26.78 10.60
C ALA A 41 43.51 26.63 9.44
N SER A 42 42.28 27.15 9.59
CA SER A 42 41.26 27.13 8.53
C SER A 42 41.67 27.97 7.32
N TRP A 43 42.17 29.19 7.56
CA TRP A 43 42.72 30.05 6.50
C TRP A 43 43.88 29.35 5.79
N TYR A 44 44.79 28.72 6.55
CA TYR A 44 45.94 28.03 6.01
C TYR A 44 45.56 26.83 5.15
N LEU A 45 44.70 25.94 5.66
CA LEU A 45 44.25 24.75 4.94
C LEU A 45 43.48 25.09 3.66
N ARG A 46 42.76 26.22 3.64
CA ARG A 46 42.06 26.72 2.45
C ARG A 46 43.02 27.15 1.34
N HIS A 47 44.14 27.80 1.68
CA HIS A 47 45.06 28.38 0.69
C HIS A 47 46.28 27.48 0.37
N TYR A 48 46.68 26.61 1.31
CA TYR A 48 47.92 25.83 1.25
C TYR A 48 47.72 24.34 1.59
N GLY A 49 46.48 23.87 1.73
CA GLY A 49 46.19 22.48 2.08
C GLY A 49 46.51 21.49 0.96
N THR A 50 47.24 20.42 1.29
CA THR A 50 47.52 19.29 0.38
C THR A 50 46.39 18.25 0.32
N ASN A 51 45.27 18.51 1.00
CA ASN A 51 44.12 17.61 1.03
C ASN A 51 43.21 17.85 -0.18
N LEU A 52 43.45 17.11 -1.26
CA LEU A 52 42.65 17.14 -2.49
C LEU A 52 41.16 16.90 -2.21
N GLY A 53 40.81 15.99 -1.30
CA GLY A 53 39.42 15.70 -0.96
C GLY A 53 38.69 16.88 -0.33
N TYR A 54 39.36 17.63 0.57
CA TYR A 54 38.81 18.86 1.14
C TYR A 54 38.57 19.92 0.06
N ARG A 55 39.51 20.08 -0.88
CA ARG A 55 39.37 21.04 -1.99
C ARG A 55 38.22 20.68 -2.91
N MET A 56 38.06 19.40 -3.28
CA MET A 56 36.94 18.93 -4.10
C MET A 56 35.59 19.20 -3.45
N VAL A 57 35.44 18.85 -2.17
CA VAL A 57 34.19 19.11 -1.44
C VAL A 57 33.94 20.61 -1.34
N THR A 58 34.96 21.42 -1.07
CA THR A 58 34.83 22.88 -0.99
C THR A 58 34.38 23.47 -2.32
N ALA A 59 35.00 23.08 -3.43
CA ALA A 59 34.64 23.55 -4.76
C ALA A 59 33.18 23.25 -5.12
N LYS A 60 32.64 22.07 -4.77
CA LYS A 60 31.23 21.74 -5.03
C LYS A 60 30.25 22.57 -4.19
N TYR A 61 30.62 22.91 -2.96
CA TYR A 61 29.80 23.77 -2.11
C TYR A 61 29.94 25.26 -2.48
N ASP A 62 31.10 25.70 -2.95
CA ASP A 62 31.29 27.05 -3.50
C ASP A 62 30.50 27.20 -4.81
N MET A 63 30.51 26.18 -5.67
CA MET A 63 29.64 26.12 -6.86
C MET A 63 28.15 26.24 -6.48
N LEU A 64 27.72 25.67 -5.36
CA LEU A 64 26.35 25.84 -4.87
C LEU A 64 26.03 27.30 -4.52
N ASP A 65 26.99 28.02 -3.94
CA ASP A 65 26.87 29.45 -3.66
C ASP A 65 26.79 30.27 -4.95
N GLU A 66 27.55 29.89 -5.99
CA GLU A 66 27.49 30.51 -7.31
C GLU A 66 26.15 30.26 -8.02
N LEU A 67 25.56 29.07 -7.84
CA LEU A 67 24.25 28.72 -8.37
C LEU A 67 23.09 29.36 -7.60
N ALA A 68 23.33 29.96 -6.42
CA ALA A 68 22.27 30.49 -5.58
C ALA A 68 21.47 31.59 -6.32
N GLY A 69 20.15 31.43 -6.37
CA GLY A 69 19.27 32.35 -7.11
C GLY A 69 19.27 32.19 -8.64
N THR A 70 19.98 31.20 -9.18
CA THR A 70 19.87 30.80 -10.59
C THR A 70 18.70 29.82 -10.82
N LYS A 71 18.40 29.49 -12.09
CA LYS A 71 17.34 28.52 -12.42
C LYS A 71 17.79 27.10 -12.01
N PRO A 72 16.94 26.31 -11.32
CA PRO A 72 17.24 24.91 -11.02
C PRO A 72 17.58 24.08 -12.25
N ALA A 73 18.43 23.07 -12.07
CA ALA A 73 18.83 22.14 -13.10
C ALA A 73 17.67 21.25 -13.52
N ASP A 74 17.62 20.92 -14.82
CA ASP A 74 16.83 19.80 -15.29
C ASP A 74 17.38 18.48 -14.73
N TRP A 75 18.71 18.35 -14.65
CA TRP A 75 19.39 17.17 -14.13
C TRP A 75 20.43 17.52 -13.06
N LEU A 76 20.23 17.02 -11.85
CA LEU A 76 21.20 17.14 -10.76
C LEU A 76 21.92 15.80 -10.55
N ILE A 77 23.24 15.78 -10.72
CA ILE A 77 24.06 14.60 -10.48
C ILE A 77 24.65 14.67 -9.07
N LEU A 78 24.38 13.66 -8.26
CA LEU A 78 24.95 13.45 -6.93
C LEU A 78 25.65 12.10 -6.90
N GLY A 79 26.42 11.85 -5.84
CA GLY A 79 27.14 10.61 -5.66
C GLY A 79 28.60 10.83 -5.28
N ASP A 80 29.44 9.88 -5.68
CA ASP A 80 30.85 9.86 -5.29
C ASP A 80 31.82 10.27 -6.39
N SER A 81 33.11 9.95 -6.21
CA SER A 81 34.18 10.33 -7.11
C SER A 81 34.03 9.70 -8.49
N SER A 82 33.38 8.55 -8.62
CA SER A 82 33.07 7.95 -9.92
C SER A 82 32.06 8.80 -10.70
N GLY A 83 31.08 9.39 -10.01
CA GLY A 83 30.15 10.36 -10.60
C GLY A 83 30.81 11.71 -10.90
N ALA A 84 31.69 12.17 -10.02
CA ALA A 84 32.41 13.43 -10.17
C ALA A 84 33.34 13.44 -11.41
N HIS A 85 34.05 12.34 -11.65
CA HIS A 85 34.97 12.21 -12.79
C HIS A 85 34.29 11.65 -14.04
N GLY A 86 33.22 10.88 -13.88
CA GLY A 86 32.61 10.14 -14.98
C GLY A 86 31.55 10.88 -15.75
N ILE A 87 30.82 11.81 -15.11
CA ILE A 87 29.64 12.46 -15.70
C ILE A 87 29.99 13.87 -16.15
N VAL A 88 30.05 14.06 -17.47
CA VAL A 88 30.29 15.35 -18.13
C VAL A 88 28.94 16.04 -18.37
N PRO A 89 28.61 17.15 -17.67
CA PRO A 89 27.29 17.79 -17.71
C PRO A 89 26.79 18.16 -19.11
N GLU A 90 27.68 18.68 -19.97
CA GLU A 90 27.32 19.06 -21.35
C GLU A 90 26.91 17.84 -22.19
N VAL A 91 27.63 16.72 -22.03
CA VAL A 91 27.33 15.47 -22.75
C VAL A 91 26.06 14.82 -22.20
N TRP A 92 25.80 14.95 -20.90
CA TRP A 92 24.56 14.50 -20.30
C TRP A 92 23.37 15.27 -20.86
N ALA A 93 23.46 16.61 -20.89
CA ALA A 93 22.45 17.46 -21.48
C ALA A 93 22.21 17.13 -22.96
N GLU A 94 23.26 16.92 -23.76
CA GLU A 94 23.15 16.51 -25.16
C GLU A 94 22.33 15.22 -25.33
N GLU A 95 22.61 14.18 -24.52
CA GLU A 95 21.94 12.87 -24.63
C GLU A 95 20.49 12.89 -24.10
N MET A 96 20.18 13.80 -23.17
CA MET A 96 18.86 13.97 -22.56
C MET A 96 17.99 15.02 -23.28
N ASP A 97 18.25 15.25 -24.58
CA ASP A 97 17.51 16.16 -25.45
C ASP A 97 17.58 17.65 -25.02
N GLY A 98 18.66 18.03 -24.33
CA GLY A 98 18.96 19.39 -23.86
C GLY A 98 18.81 19.57 -22.34
N GLY A 99 18.64 20.84 -21.92
CA GLY A 99 18.44 21.23 -20.52
C GLY A 99 19.74 21.53 -19.75
N THR A 100 19.59 22.01 -18.52
CA THR A 100 20.71 22.32 -17.62
C THR A 100 21.07 21.13 -16.74
N THR A 101 22.35 20.80 -16.66
CA THR A 101 22.88 19.75 -15.79
C THR A 101 23.91 20.34 -14.84
N HIS A 102 23.80 20.02 -13.55
CA HIS A 102 24.84 20.33 -12.56
C HIS A 102 25.35 19.05 -11.94
N ASN A 103 26.67 18.91 -11.90
CA ASN A 103 27.33 17.79 -11.22
C ASN A 103 27.83 18.23 -9.84
N LEU A 104 27.17 17.76 -8.79
CA LEU A 104 27.57 17.96 -7.39
C LEU A 104 28.05 16.66 -6.71
N ALA A 105 28.36 15.63 -7.49
CA ALA A 105 28.99 14.41 -6.97
C ALA A 105 30.40 14.71 -6.41
N ILE A 106 30.77 14.02 -5.34
CA ILE A 106 31.94 14.33 -4.51
C ILE A 106 32.86 13.12 -4.26
N LEU A 107 32.85 12.54 -3.05
CA LEU A 107 33.80 11.52 -2.60
C LEU A 107 33.08 10.32 -2.01
N ALA A 108 33.57 9.12 -2.33
CA ALA A 108 32.96 7.85 -1.91
C ALA A 108 32.93 7.65 -0.38
N ASN A 109 33.85 8.27 0.35
CA ASN A 109 33.91 8.14 1.82
C ASN A 109 32.91 9.01 2.59
N LEU A 110 32.15 9.86 1.90
CA LEU A 110 31.12 10.70 2.52
C LEU A 110 29.73 10.05 2.52
N LEU A 111 29.59 8.89 1.87
CA LEU A 111 28.37 8.07 1.83
C LEU A 111 27.17 8.80 1.19
N VAL A 112 26.04 8.09 1.09
CA VAL A 112 24.74 8.67 0.67
C VAL A 112 24.26 9.80 1.59
N VAL A 113 24.83 9.87 2.80
CA VAL A 113 24.55 10.92 3.78
C VAL A 113 24.89 12.30 3.22
N ASN A 114 25.99 12.44 2.47
CA ASN A 114 26.31 13.72 1.86
C ASN A 114 25.36 14.05 0.72
N ASP A 115 24.93 13.09 -0.09
CA ASP A 115 24.01 13.36 -1.20
C ASP A 115 22.70 13.93 -0.68
N ALA A 116 22.18 13.39 0.42
CA ALA A 116 21.03 13.95 1.12
C ALA A 116 21.26 15.40 1.59
N TRP A 117 22.44 15.71 2.13
CA TRP A 117 22.77 17.06 2.55
C TRP A 117 22.96 18.02 1.39
N MET A 118 23.63 17.57 0.33
CA MET A 118 23.87 18.36 -0.86
C MET A 118 22.55 18.71 -1.55
N LEU A 119 21.64 17.75 -1.62
CA LEU A 119 20.29 17.97 -2.14
C LEU A 119 19.51 18.98 -1.30
N GLU A 120 19.54 18.88 0.03
CA GLU A 120 18.87 19.85 0.89
C GLU A 120 19.41 21.27 0.73
N GLU A 121 20.73 21.43 0.66
CA GLU A 121 21.35 22.73 0.43
C GLU A 121 21.04 23.26 -0.97
N TYR A 122 20.97 22.40 -1.98
CA TYR A 122 20.58 22.76 -3.34
C TYR A 122 19.14 23.25 -3.42
N LEU A 123 18.21 22.52 -2.79
CA LEU A 123 16.81 22.92 -2.71
C LEU A 123 16.64 24.27 -2.02
N GLU A 124 17.42 24.53 -0.96
CA GLU A 124 17.33 25.78 -0.21
C GLU A 124 17.92 26.98 -0.95
N ARG A 125 19.02 26.80 -1.70
CA ARG A 125 19.75 27.91 -2.35
C ARG A 125 19.37 28.14 -3.81
N VAL A 126 19.03 27.08 -4.52
CA VAL A 126 18.79 27.08 -5.96
C VAL A 126 17.33 26.77 -6.28
N GLY A 127 16.79 25.71 -5.68
CA GLY A 127 15.39 25.27 -5.86
C GLY A 127 15.28 23.83 -6.37
N THR A 128 14.06 23.44 -6.76
CA THR A 128 13.72 22.05 -7.10
C THR A 128 14.24 21.64 -8.48
N PRO A 129 15.16 20.65 -8.59
CA PRO A 129 15.56 20.10 -9.89
C PRO A 129 14.44 19.23 -10.48
N LYS A 130 14.43 19.00 -11.80
CA LYS A 130 13.44 18.07 -12.39
C LYS A 130 13.75 16.61 -12.08
N HIS A 131 15.03 16.25 -12.14
CA HIS A 131 15.51 14.89 -11.91
C HIS A 131 16.84 14.88 -11.16
N VAL A 132 17.05 13.85 -10.33
CA VAL A 132 18.29 13.61 -9.61
C VAL A 132 18.84 12.24 -9.99
N VAL A 133 20.15 12.14 -10.22
CA VAL A 133 20.84 10.87 -10.49
C VAL A 133 21.90 10.66 -9.42
N LEU A 134 21.84 9.52 -8.72
CA LEU A 134 22.89 9.11 -7.78
C LEU A 134 23.80 8.11 -8.48
N VAL A 135 25.11 8.38 -8.50
CA VAL A 135 26.12 7.49 -9.05
C VAL A 135 27.09 7.06 -7.95
N HIS A 136 27.07 5.77 -7.60
CA HIS A 136 27.93 5.24 -6.53
C HIS A 136 28.75 4.02 -6.95
N ALA A 137 29.99 3.99 -6.46
CA ALA A 137 30.83 2.81 -6.43
C ALA A 137 30.22 1.72 -5.55
N HIS A 138 30.40 0.47 -5.98
CA HIS A 138 29.78 -0.72 -5.39
C HIS A 138 30.01 -0.87 -3.88
N ASP A 139 31.17 -0.45 -3.36
CA ASP A 139 31.54 -0.65 -1.96
C ASP A 139 31.04 0.47 -1.03
N VAL A 140 30.59 1.62 -1.56
CA VAL A 140 30.04 2.75 -0.77
C VAL A 140 28.88 2.29 0.12
N TRP A 141 28.09 1.35 -0.38
CA TRP A 141 26.96 0.77 0.35
C TRP A 141 27.38 0.15 1.69
N HIS A 142 28.59 -0.39 1.80
CA HIS A 142 29.12 -1.05 2.99
C HIS A 142 29.83 -0.11 3.97
N ARG A 143 30.33 1.02 3.48
CA ARG A 143 31.20 1.90 4.26
C ARG A 143 30.49 2.47 5.50
N GLY A 144 31.26 2.59 6.57
CA GLY A 144 30.83 3.16 7.85
C GLY A 144 30.97 4.68 7.88
N TYR A 145 30.28 5.32 8.82
CA TYR A 145 30.31 6.77 8.99
C TYR A 145 31.72 7.26 9.41
N ASN A 146 32.33 8.14 8.61
CA ASN A 146 33.61 8.77 8.91
C ASN A 146 33.41 10.22 9.38
N SER A 147 33.54 10.46 10.70
CA SER A 147 33.33 11.79 11.28
C SER A 147 34.40 12.82 10.88
N ALA A 148 35.62 12.39 10.56
CA ALA A 148 36.71 13.28 10.19
C ALA A 148 36.49 13.89 8.80
N LEU A 149 36.02 13.09 7.84
CA LEU A 149 35.68 13.57 6.49
C LEU A 149 34.39 14.37 6.48
N ILE A 150 33.39 13.99 7.27
CA ILE A 150 32.16 14.79 7.39
C ILE A 150 32.44 16.16 8.04
N GLY A 151 33.36 16.22 9.01
CA GLY A 151 33.80 17.47 9.62
C GLY A 151 34.44 18.45 8.62
N GLN A 152 34.90 17.96 7.47
CA GLN A 152 35.53 18.74 6.40
C GLN A 152 34.54 19.45 5.48
N ILE A 153 33.24 19.17 5.55
CA ILE A 153 32.24 19.84 4.70
C ILE A 153 32.18 21.33 5.06
N PRO A 154 32.46 22.24 4.10
CA PRO A 154 32.43 23.68 4.34
C PRO A 154 30.99 24.10 4.56
N ARG A 155 30.73 24.65 5.74
CA ARG A 155 29.50 25.41 5.98
C ARG A 155 29.91 26.79 6.48
N PRO A 156 29.41 27.89 5.89
CA PRO A 156 29.53 29.19 6.51
C PRO A 156 28.74 29.21 7.81
N TRP A 157 29.25 29.98 8.76
CA TRP A 157 28.93 29.90 10.17
C TRP A 157 27.53 30.43 10.49
N GLY A 158 26.57 29.52 10.62
CA GLY A 158 25.49 29.67 11.59
C GLY A 158 25.77 28.76 12.77
N PHE A 159 26.61 29.17 13.72
CA PHE A 159 26.92 28.36 14.93
C PHE A 159 25.65 27.89 15.68
N TRP A 160 24.52 28.58 15.47
CA TRP A 160 23.23 28.28 16.08
C TRP A 160 22.09 27.97 15.08
N ASN A 161 22.25 28.22 13.78
CA ASN A 161 21.11 28.38 12.85
C ASN A 161 20.80 27.21 11.88
N ARG A 162 21.46 26.06 11.98
CA ARG A 162 20.92 24.80 11.44
C ARG A 162 21.23 23.67 12.42
N ARG A 163 20.38 23.53 13.43
CA ARG A 163 20.54 22.51 14.47
C ARG A 163 20.26 21.13 13.87
N SER A 164 21.35 20.42 13.60
CA SER A 164 21.42 19.03 13.16
C SER A 164 21.10 18.81 11.68
N PRO A 165 21.84 17.90 11.01
CA PRO A 165 21.37 17.37 9.73
C PRO A 165 19.96 16.80 9.86
N SER A 166 19.13 16.91 8.83
CA SER A 166 17.82 16.25 8.74
C SER A 166 17.91 14.75 9.05
N ILE A 167 19.03 14.15 8.65
CA ILE A 167 19.47 12.82 9.04
C ILE A 167 19.92 12.87 10.49
N SER A 168 19.04 12.54 11.44
CA SER A 168 19.48 12.40 12.83
C SER A 168 20.61 11.36 12.91
N ILE A 169 21.75 11.77 13.45
CA ILE A 169 22.90 10.90 13.66
C ILE A 169 23.05 10.73 15.16
N ALA A 170 23.46 9.54 15.61
CA ALA A 170 23.58 9.28 17.05
C ALA A 170 24.52 10.32 17.69
N SER A 171 24.19 10.77 18.90
CA SER A 171 24.88 11.88 19.60
C SER A 171 26.40 11.73 19.66
N LYS A 172 26.90 10.49 19.77
CA LYS A 172 28.34 10.19 19.72
C LYS A 172 29.01 10.65 18.41
N TYR A 173 28.32 10.54 17.27
CA TYR A 173 28.83 10.98 15.97
C TYR A 173 28.81 12.50 15.85
N LEU A 174 27.76 13.17 16.34
CA LEU A 174 27.72 14.65 16.41
C LEU A 174 28.88 15.20 17.23
N ARG A 175 29.15 14.58 18.39
CA ARG A 175 30.30 14.93 19.22
C ARG A 175 31.61 14.73 18.45
N ASN A 176 31.79 13.59 17.79
CA ASN A 176 33.02 13.32 17.03
C ASN A 176 33.18 14.25 15.83
N VAL A 177 32.11 14.57 15.10
CA VAL A 177 32.14 15.55 14.00
C VAL A 177 32.50 16.94 14.53
N ALA A 178 31.90 17.37 15.65
CA ALA A 178 32.23 18.65 16.27
C ALA A 178 33.70 18.69 16.74
N LEU A 179 34.19 17.62 17.36
CA LEU A 179 35.61 17.50 17.74
C LEU A 179 36.51 17.52 16.50
N SER A 180 36.18 16.77 15.45
CA SER A 180 36.95 16.74 14.20
C SER A 180 36.97 18.10 13.49
N ARG A 181 35.89 18.89 13.60
CA ARG A 181 35.76 20.20 12.95
C ARG A 181 36.44 21.32 13.73
N PHE A 182 36.31 21.33 15.05
CA PHE A 182 36.72 22.46 15.90
C PHE A 182 38.00 22.20 16.73
N LEU A 183 38.53 20.98 16.75
CA LEU A 183 39.89 20.69 17.22
C LEU A 183 40.77 20.18 16.05
N PRO A 184 41.21 21.08 15.14
CA PRO A 184 41.83 20.72 13.86
C PRO A 184 43.21 20.06 14.00
N LEU A 185 43.77 20.04 15.22
CA LEU A 185 45.13 19.54 15.46
C LEU A 185 45.23 18.00 15.51
N TYR A 186 44.10 17.28 15.62
CA TYR A 186 44.13 15.82 15.83
C TYR A 186 43.14 15.01 14.98
N ALA A 187 42.36 15.66 14.11
CA ALA A 187 41.36 14.98 13.29
C ALA A 187 42.00 14.32 12.06
N GLU A 188 42.65 13.17 12.27
CA GLU A 188 43.00 12.14 11.26
C GLU A 188 43.42 12.64 9.86
N SER A 189 44.23 13.69 9.78
CA SER A 189 44.76 14.12 8.50
C SER A 189 46.27 13.92 8.50
N GLY A 190 46.72 13.10 7.55
CA GLY A 190 48.10 13.10 7.10
C GLY A 190 48.57 14.46 6.59
N THR A 191 47.78 15.55 6.72
CA THR A 191 48.16 16.91 6.32
C THR A 191 49.27 17.47 7.19
N LEU A 192 49.19 17.44 8.54
CA LEU A 192 50.28 17.98 9.36
C LEU A 192 51.57 17.15 9.18
N GLN A 193 51.45 15.82 9.09
CA GLN A 193 52.59 14.94 8.85
C GLN A 193 53.18 15.10 7.44
N ALA A 194 52.34 15.20 6.40
CA ALA A 194 52.79 15.47 5.02
C ALA A 194 53.35 16.88 4.88
N HIS A 195 52.83 17.84 5.63
CA HIS A 195 53.26 19.23 5.60
C HIS A 195 54.56 19.46 6.38
N LEU A 196 54.76 18.76 7.50
CA LEU A 196 56.07 18.67 8.17
C LEU A 196 57.11 17.97 7.27
N ARG A 197 56.66 17.12 6.34
CA ARG A 197 57.51 16.48 5.32
C ARG A 197 57.74 17.34 4.07
N HIS A 198 56.80 18.24 3.74
CA HIS A 198 56.82 19.12 2.57
C HIS A 198 56.37 20.54 2.95
N LEU A 199 57.33 21.40 3.31
CA LEU A 199 57.10 22.81 3.61
C LEU A 199 56.90 23.60 2.30
N GLY A 200 55.66 23.97 2.00
CA GLY A 200 55.31 24.84 0.86
C GLY A 200 53.99 24.45 0.19
N PRO A 201 53.48 25.26 -0.76
CA PRO A 201 52.35 24.88 -1.59
C PRO A 201 52.76 23.68 -2.46
N ASP A 202 51.97 22.61 -2.44
CA ASP A 202 52.11 21.50 -3.38
C ASP A 202 51.58 21.98 -4.74
N ARG A 203 52.48 22.55 -5.55
CA ARG A 203 52.16 23.15 -6.86
C ARG A 203 51.84 22.12 -7.93
N ASP A 204 52.04 20.83 -7.65
CA ASP A 204 51.83 19.74 -8.61
C ASP A 204 50.43 19.10 -8.51
N LEU A 205 49.61 19.49 -7.52
CA LEU A 205 48.20 19.11 -7.42
C LEU A 205 47.31 20.11 -8.19
N ASN A 206 47.39 20.06 -9.53
CA ASN A 206 46.46 20.76 -10.42
C ASN A 206 45.05 20.16 -10.23
N PHE A 207 44.19 20.93 -9.57
CA PHE A 207 42.76 20.66 -9.43
C PHE A 207 42.04 21.62 -10.36
N GLU A 208 41.30 21.08 -11.31
CA GLU A 208 40.45 21.81 -12.24
C GLU A 208 39.02 21.28 -12.12
N MET A 209 38.04 22.17 -12.25
CA MET A 209 36.63 21.84 -12.28
C MET A 209 36.00 22.74 -13.33
N ASP A 210 35.17 22.18 -14.21
CA ASP A 210 34.44 23.00 -15.18
C ASP A 210 33.22 23.69 -14.54
N ASP A 211 32.60 24.61 -15.29
CA ASP A 211 31.43 25.37 -14.82
C ASP A 211 30.20 24.48 -14.53
N GLY A 212 30.15 23.27 -15.10
CA GLY A 212 29.13 22.27 -14.83
C GLY A 212 29.42 21.38 -13.62
N GLY A 213 30.60 21.52 -13.00
CA GLY A 213 31.05 20.77 -11.85
C GLY A 213 31.79 19.47 -12.18
N TRP A 214 32.12 19.16 -13.43
CA TRP A 214 32.93 17.98 -13.77
C TRP A 214 34.39 18.19 -13.34
N ILE A 215 35.00 17.13 -12.79
CA ILE A 215 36.40 17.14 -12.33
C ILE A 215 37.17 16.06 -13.11
N PRO A 216 38.15 16.41 -13.97
CA PRO A 216 38.92 15.42 -14.70
C PRO A 216 39.73 14.52 -13.75
N GLY A 217 39.59 13.21 -13.96
CA GLY A 217 40.25 12.18 -13.18
C GLY A 217 41.77 12.09 -13.37
N GLN A 218 42.40 11.15 -12.67
CA GLN A 218 43.86 10.97 -12.71
C GLN A 218 44.30 10.06 -13.87
N PRO A 219 45.55 10.22 -14.37
CA PRO A 219 46.06 9.37 -15.44
C PRO A 219 46.13 7.89 -15.04
N TYR A 220 45.96 7.04 -16.06
CA TYR A 220 45.97 5.59 -15.95
C TYR A 220 47.34 5.04 -15.49
N THR A 221 47.35 4.29 -14.38
CA THR A 221 48.54 3.55 -13.91
C THR A 221 48.24 2.03 -13.90
N PRO A 222 48.80 1.23 -14.84
CA PRO A 222 48.49 -0.19 -14.96
C PRO A 222 48.72 -1.00 -13.68
N ALA A 223 49.79 -0.69 -12.94
CA ALA A 223 50.14 -1.40 -11.70
C ALA A 223 49.09 -1.17 -10.60
N ARG A 224 48.61 0.07 -10.48
CA ARG A 224 47.61 0.45 -9.49
C ARG A 224 46.24 -0.12 -9.85
N LEU A 225 45.84 -0.07 -11.12
CA LEU A 225 44.60 -0.70 -11.58
C LEU A 225 44.60 -2.22 -11.32
N ARG A 226 45.72 -2.91 -11.53
CA ARG A 226 45.83 -4.35 -11.21
C ARG A 226 45.66 -4.62 -9.71
N ALA A 227 46.31 -3.82 -8.87
CA ALA A 227 46.18 -3.96 -7.41
C ALA A 227 44.74 -3.67 -6.95
N ASP A 228 44.11 -2.65 -7.53
CA ASP A 228 42.72 -2.28 -7.26
C ASP A 228 41.74 -3.36 -7.71
N THR A 229 41.91 -3.88 -8.93
CA THR A 229 41.14 -5.01 -9.49
C THR A 229 41.18 -6.22 -8.57
N LYS A 230 42.38 -6.57 -8.07
CA LYS A 230 42.55 -7.68 -7.13
C LYS A 230 41.78 -7.42 -5.84
N ARG A 231 41.93 -6.22 -5.25
CA ARG A 231 41.21 -5.83 -4.02
C ARG A 231 39.69 -5.87 -4.19
N THR A 232 39.17 -5.43 -5.33
CA THR A 232 37.73 -5.47 -5.63
C THR A 232 37.24 -6.91 -5.75
N ILE A 233 37.98 -7.78 -6.43
CA ILE A 233 37.63 -9.21 -6.53
C ILE A 233 37.64 -9.87 -5.15
N GLU A 234 38.68 -9.65 -4.35
CA GLU A 234 38.78 -10.16 -2.97
C GLU A 234 37.60 -9.67 -2.12
N HIS A 235 37.23 -8.39 -2.22
CA HIS A 235 36.08 -7.84 -1.52
C HIS A 235 34.78 -8.58 -1.89
N LEU A 236 34.52 -8.78 -3.18
CA LEU A 236 33.32 -9.45 -3.68
C LEU A 236 33.24 -10.93 -3.29
N GLU A 237 34.39 -11.61 -3.21
CA GLU A 237 34.48 -13.02 -2.81
C GLU A 237 34.30 -13.20 -1.29
N GLU A 238 34.79 -12.25 -0.49
CA GLU A 238 34.77 -12.33 0.98
C GLU A 238 33.50 -11.75 1.61
N ASN A 239 32.77 -10.86 0.92
CA ASN A 239 31.68 -10.08 1.52
C ASN A 239 30.37 -10.22 0.75
N ALA A 240 29.35 -10.78 1.40
CA ALA A 240 27.97 -10.68 0.91
C ALA A 240 27.45 -9.23 1.00
N PHE A 241 26.62 -8.81 0.05
CA PHE A 241 26.09 -7.44 0.01
C PHE A 241 25.39 -7.06 1.33
N LYS A 242 25.79 -5.91 1.88
CA LYS A 242 25.23 -5.35 3.12
C LYS A 242 25.31 -3.83 3.11
N MET A 243 24.13 -3.20 3.06
CA MET A 243 24.01 -1.77 3.21
C MET A 243 24.19 -1.31 4.67
N SER A 244 25.01 -0.29 4.87
CA SER A 244 25.23 0.34 6.17
C SER A 244 23.97 1.05 6.67
N LYS A 245 23.78 1.12 8.00
CA LYS A 245 22.61 1.79 8.61
C LYS A 245 22.54 3.28 8.23
N HIS A 246 23.68 3.90 7.93
CA HIS A 246 23.77 5.29 7.54
C HIS A 246 23.26 5.50 6.11
N ASN A 247 23.66 4.64 5.17
CA ASN A 247 23.14 4.65 3.80
C ASN A 247 21.64 4.38 3.75
N VAL A 248 21.15 3.40 4.52
CA VAL A 248 19.70 3.14 4.64
C VAL A 248 18.96 4.39 5.09
N ARG A 249 19.47 5.08 6.11
CA ARG A 249 18.82 6.29 6.63
C ARG A 249 18.85 7.44 5.63
N ALA A 250 19.98 7.62 4.94
CA ALA A 250 20.13 8.67 3.94
C ALA A 250 19.23 8.44 2.72
N LEU A 251 19.12 7.21 2.23
CA LEU A 251 18.20 6.85 1.14
C LEU A 251 16.75 7.18 1.49
N ARG A 252 16.30 6.91 2.73
CA ARG A 252 14.95 7.28 3.16
C ARG A 252 14.74 8.79 3.23
N VAL A 253 15.76 9.55 3.63
CA VAL A 253 15.67 11.02 3.63
C VAL A 253 15.59 11.55 2.20
N LEU A 254 16.44 11.04 1.30
CA LEU A 254 16.38 11.37 -0.12
C LEU A 254 15.00 11.06 -0.72
N GLY A 255 14.46 9.87 -0.45
CA GLY A 255 13.13 9.50 -0.92
C GLY A 255 12.01 10.38 -0.37
N ASN A 256 12.01 10.65 0.94
CA ASN A 256 11.03 11.55 1.54
C ASN A 256 11.12 12.97 0.98
N THR A 257 12.32 13.45 0.68
CA THR A 257 12.54 14.76 0.05
C THR A 257 12.03 14.76 -1.39
N ALA A 258 12.32 13.72 -2.17
CA ALA A 258 11.82 13.57 -3.54
C ALA A 258 10.29 13.57 -3.61
N ASP A 259 9.64 12.82 -2.71
CA ASP A 259 8.18 12.79 -2.63
C ASP A 259 7.58 14.13 -2.24
N ARG A 260 8.24 14.86 -1.32
CA ARG A 260 7.78 16.18 -0.84
C ARG A 260 7.90 17.25 -1.91
N GLU A 261 9.01 17.28 -2.63
CA GLU A 261 9.34 18.35 -3.58
C GLU A 261 8.91 18.01 -5.02
N GLY A 262 8.56 16.75 -5.32
CA GLY A 262 7.96 16.36 -6.60
C GLY A 262 8.95 16.07 -7.73
N PHE A 263 10.11 15.46 -7.47
CA PHE A 263 11.09 15.07 -8.49
C PHE A 263 11.52 13.60 -8.34
N ASP A 264 12.06 13.01 -9.42
CA ASP A 264 12.51 11.60 -9.41
C ASP A 264 14.00 11.46 -9.10
N ILE A 265 14.34 10.42 -8.35
CA ILE A 265 15.72 10.01 -8.03
C ILE A 265 16.03 8.67 -8.72
N TYR A 266 17.05 8.66 -9.57
CA TYR A 266 17.55 7.46 -10.24
C TYR A 266 18.87 7.03 -9.57
N VAL A 267 18.86 5.90 -8.87
CA VAL A 267 20.03 5.34 -8.20
C VAL A 267 20.73 4.37 -9.15
N THR A 268 21.96 4.68 -9.51
CA THR A 268 22.75 3.99 -10.54
C THR A 268 24.08 3.49 -9.99
N HIS A 269 24.71 2.56 -10.71
CA HIS A 269 26.04 2.04 -10.38
C HIS A 269 27.14 2.79 -11.15
N ALA A 270 28.28 3.01 -10.48
CA ALA A 270 29.52 3.47 -11.10
C ALA A 270 29.96 2.57 -12.27
N PRO A 271 30.80 3.07 -13.21
CA PRO A 271 31.36 2.22 -14.25
C PRO A 271 32.23 1.13 -13.62
N MET A 272 32.52 0.07 -14.37
CA MET A 272 33.33 -1.02 -13.84
C MET A 272 34.24 -1.62 -14.93
N LEU A 273 35.42 -2.10 -14.52
CA LEU A 273 36.28 -2.88 -15.39
C LEU A 273 35.49 -4.05 -15.97
N ARG A 274 35.48 -4.16 -17.29
CA ARG A 274 34.63 -5.11 -18.04
C ARG A 274 34.80 -6.55 -17.59
N SER A 275 36.01 -6.95 -17.18
CA SER A 275 36.25 -8.28 -16.63
C SER A 275 35.50 -8.50 -15.31
N ILE A 276 35.46 -7.50 -14.41
CA ILE A 276 34.69 -7.55 -13.16
C ILE A 276 33.18 -7.47 -13.44
N ALA A 277 32.74 -6.53 -14.28
CA ALA A 277 31.32 -6.36 -14.65
C ALA A 277 30.69 -7.65 -15.23
N ARG A 278 31.50 -8.47 -15.89
CA ARG A 278 31.09 -9.76 -16.46
C ARG A 278 31.16 -10.93 -15.48
N ARG A 279 31.67 -10.76 -14.26
CA ARG A 279 31.64 -11.83 -13.27
C ARG A 279 30.22 -12.04 -12.73
N LYS A 280 29.92 -13.30 -12.36
CA LYS A 280 28.60 -13.70 -11.88
C LYS A 280 28.33 -13.18 -10.46
N ASP A 281 29.35 -13.20 -9.60
CA ASP A 281 29.30 -12.69 -8.23
C ASP A 281 29.07 -11.18 -8.19
N PHE A 282 29.73 -10.40 -9.06
CA PHE A 282 29.51 -8.97 -9.17
C PHE A 282 28.09 -8.63 -9.64
N ARG A 283 27.58 -9.29 -10.68
CA ARG A 283 26.17 -9.09 -11.11
C ARG A 283 25.16 -9.46 -10.04
N ARG A 284 25.42 -10.51 -9.26
CA ARG A 284 24.60 -10.87 -8.10
C ARG A 284 24.67 -9.78 -7.03
N TYR A 285 25.87 -9.28 -6.75
CA TYR A 285 26.09 -8.22 -5.77
C TYR A 285 25.33 -6.93 -6.12
N THR A 286 25.36 -6.49 -7.38
CA THR A 286 24.61 -5.31 -7.82
C THR A 286 23.10 -5.55 -7.81
N ALA A 287 22.64 -6.76 -8.16
CA ALA A 287 21.22 -7.11 -8.03
C ALA A 287 20.75 -7.13 -6.56
N ASP A 288 21.57 -7.62 -5.64
CA ASP A 288 21.29 -7.58 -4.20
C ASP A 288 21.25 -6.12 -3.68
N ALA A 289 22.09 -5.24 -4.25
CA ALA A 289 22.06 -3.81 -3.98
C ALA A 289 20.76 -3.15 -4.46
N ASP A 290 20.35 -3.41 -5.69
CA ASP A 290 19.11 -2.87 -6.28
C ASP A 290 17.87 -3.34 -5.51
N ALA A 291 17.82 -4.63 -5.16
CA ALA A 291 16.77 -5.21 -4.34
C ALA A 291 16.73 -4.56 -2.95
N ARG A 292 17.90 -4.24 -2.38
CA ARG A 292 17.96 -3.56 -1.08
C ARG A 292 17.53 -2.11 -1.16
N ILE A 293 17.96 -1.36 -2.17
CA ILE A 293 17.53 0.03 -2.41
C ILE A 293 16.01 0.05 -2.53
N THR A 294 15.46 -0.74 -3.45
CA THR A 294 14.01 -0.88 -3.68
C THR A 294 13.25 -1.22 -2.40
N LYS A 295 13.79 -2.14 -1.58
CA LYS A 295 13.17 -2.50 -0.30
C LYS A 295 13.15 -1.35 0.70
N GLU A 296 14.24 -0.59 0.80
CA GLU A 296 14.36 0.51 1.77
C GLU A 296 13.60 1.77 1.35
N THR A 297 13.34 1.94 0.05
CA THR A 297 12.61 3.08 -0.54
C THR A 297 11.22 2.69 -1.06
N ARG A 298 10.69 1.52 -0.71
CA ARG A 298 9.37 1.04 -1.15
C ARG A 298 8.19 1.97 -0.83
N GLU A 299 8.38 2.85 0.16
CA GLU A 299 7.40 3.84 0.61
C GLU A 299 7.57 5.18 -0.13
N ASN A 300 8.64 5.32 -0.93
CA ASN A 300 8.99 6.50 -1.70
C ASN A 300 8.88 6.20 -3.21
N PRO A 301 7.72 6.45 -3.85
CA PRO A 301 7.47 6.09 -5.26
C PRO A 301 8.46 6.70 -6.25
N ARG A 302 9.12 7.80 -5.88
CA ARG A 302 10.00 8.57 -6.76
C ARG A 302 11.46 8.14 -6.72
N VAL A 303 11.80 7.04 -6.03
CA VAL A 303 13.19 6.53 -5.99
C VAL A 303 13.30 5.21 -6.70
N TYR A 304 14.09 5.20 -7.78
CA TYR A 304 14.22 4.07 -8.68
C TYR A 304 15.64 3.51 -8.66
N ALA A 305 15.80 2.22 -8.41
CA ALA A 305 17.06 1.52 -8.65
C ALA A 305 17.16 1.17 -10.14
N VAL A 306 18.17 1.71 -10.83
CA VAL A 306 18.36 1.52 -12.27
C VAL A 306 19.48 0.50 -12.50
N SER A 307 19.07 -0.73 -12.79
CA SER A 307 19.96 -1.88 -12.95
C SER A 307 20.66 -1.89 -14.32
N ASP A 308 21.82 -1.25 -14.44
CA ASP A 308 22.80 -1.53 -15.50
C ASP A 308 24.20 -1.05 -15.08
N VAL A 309 25.22 -1.86 -15.30
CA VAL A 309 26.62 -1.49 -15.02
C VAL A 309 27.38 -1.35 -16.32
N VAL A 310 27.86 -0.13 -16.58
CA VAL A 310 28.58 0.15 -17.82
C VAL A 310 30.03 -0.34 -17.73
N GLY A 311 30.37 -1.35 -18.53
CA GLY A 311 31.68 -2.01 -18.52
C GLY A 311 32.74 -1.44 -19.48
N PHE A 312 33.93 -1.10 -18.97
CA PHE A 312 35.03 -0.50 -19.74
C PHE A 312 36.29 -1.36 -19.82
N SER A 313 37.09 -1.18 -20.87
CA SER A 313 38.44 -1.76 -20.96
C SER A 313 39.39 -1.05 -19.99
N SER A 314 40.47 -1.72 -19.60
CA SER A 314 41.47 -1.15 -18.68
C SER A 314 42.08 0.16 -19.17
N THR A 315 42.19 0.37 -20.49
CA THR A 315 42.71 1.60 -21.10
C THR A 315 41.74 2.78 -21.04
N SER A 316 40.48 2.54 -20.70
CA SER A 316 39.44 3.56 -20.54
C SER A 316 39.18 3.91 -19.07
N LEU A 317 39.96 3.32 -18.16
CA LEU A 317 39.84 3.54 -16.73
C LEU A 317 41.03 4.35 -16.22
N GLU A 318 40.83 4.99 -15.07
CA GLU A 318 41.90 5.55 -14.27
C GLU A 318 42.71 4.43 -13.60
N SER A 319 43.40 4.77 -12.51
CA SER A 319 44.10 3.80 -11.67
C SER A 319 43.18 2.93 -10.78
N TYR A 320 41.86 3.03 -10.94
CA TYR A 320 40.84 2.32 -10.17
C TYR A 320 39.85 1.60 -11.10
N ALA A 321 39.31 0.47 -10.66
CA ALA A 321 38.45 -0.38 -11.48
C ALA A 321 37.07 0.22 -11.77
N ASP A 322 36.70 1.28 -11.07
CA ASP A 322 35.39 1.92 -11.05
C ASP A 322 35.40 3.41 -11.45
N HIS A 323 36.51 3.90 -12.01
CA HIS A 323 36.67 5.29 -12.45
C HIS A 323 37.11 5.31 -13.92
N VAL A 324 36.36 6.01 -14.78
CA VAL A 324 36.74 6.22 -16.18
C VAL A 324 37.73 7.37 -16.30
N ASN A 325 38.69 7.26 -17.20
CA ASN A 325 39.62 8.36 -17.46
C ASN A 325 38.94 9.50 -18.24
N PRO A 326 39.55 10.70 -18.32
CA PRO A 326 38.95 11.85 -18.99
C PRO A 326 38.52 11.58 -20.44
N ASP A 327 39.32 10.83 -21.21
CA ASP A 327 39.01 10.48 -22.61
C ASP A 327 37.76 9.60 -22.75
N ALA A 328 37.48 8.78 -21.73
CA ALA A 328 36.34 7.85 -21.72
C ALA A 328 35.09 8.43 -21.04
N ALA A 329 35.20 9.52 -20.28
CA ALA A 329 34.08 10.13 -19.54
C ALA A 329 32.89 10.52 -20.43
N PRO A 330 33.07 11.14 -21.62
CA PRO A 330 31.95 11.38 -22.55
C PRO A 330 31.24 10.10 -23.00
N SER A 331 31.99 8.99 -23.23
CA SER A 331 31.39 7.72 -23.62
C SER A 331 30.60 7.07 -22.48
N TYR A 332 31.08 7.19 -21.25
CA TYR A 332 30.36 6.72 -20.06
C TYR A 332 29.09 7.53 -19.84
N THR A 333 29.18 8.86 -19.91
CA THR A 333 28.05 9.78 -19.76
C THR A 333 26.91 9.42 -20.71
N ARG A 334 27.18 9.28 -22.03
CA ARG A 334 26.15 8.90 -23.01
C ARG A 334 25.51 7.56 -22.70
N LYS A 335 26.31 6.54 -22.36
CA LYS A 335 25.78 5.20 -22.05
C LYS A 335 24.90 5.21 -20.82
N LEU A 336 25.29 5.92 -19.77
CA LEU A 336 24.48 6.01 -18.54
C LEU A 336 23.19 6.80 -18.79
N ALA A 337 23.27 7.94 -19.48
CA ALA A 337 22.09 8.71 -19.87
C ALA A 337 21.12 7.88 -20.71
N GLN A 338 21.60 7.09 -21.67
CA GLN A 338 20.77 6.13 -22.44
C GLN A 338 20.15 5.03 -21.58
N VAL A 339 20.84 4.56 -20.53
CA VAL A 339 20.28 3.62 -19.56
C VAL A 339 19.10 4.27 -18.81
N VAL A 340 19.30 5.49 -18.29
CA VAL A 340 18.25 6.22 -17.57
C VAL A 340 17.07 6.58 -18.49
N LYS A 341 17.33 7.06 -19.70
CA LYS A 341 16.32 7.37 -20.72
C LYS A 341 15.49 6.14 -21.08
N ARG A 342 16.13 5.00 -21.38
CA ARG A 342 15.41 3.74 -21.64
C ARG A 342 14.59 3.29 -20.44
N PHE A 343 15.14 3.40 -19.23
CA PHE A 343 14.42 3.06 -18.00
C PHE A 343 13.14 3.91 -17.87
N ARG A 344 13.24 5.22 -18.07
CA ARG A 344 12.08 6.13 -18.00
C ARG A 344 11.00 5.78 -19.01
N THR A 345 11.38 5.55 -20.27
CA THR A 345 10.43 5.19 -21.33
C THR A 345 9.75 3.85 -21.04
N GLN A 346 10.50 2.84 -20.59
CA GLN A 346 9.95 1.51 -20.23
C GLN A 346 8.99 1.54 -19.04
N ASN A 347 9.14 2.53 -18.16
CA ASN A 347 8.32 2.70 -16.96
C ASN A 347 7.30 3.84 -17.10
N GLY A 348 7.09 4.39 -18.29
CA GLY A 348 6.08 5.43 -18.55
C GLY A 348 6.38 6.79 -17.90
N LEU A 349 7.61 7.03 -17.44
CA LEU A 349 8.00 8.25 -16.69
C LEU A 349 8.23 9.48 -17.58
N ASP A 350 8.22 9.30 -18.91
CA ASP A 350 8.37 10.39 -19.88
C ASP A 350 7.04 11.06 -20.23
N GLN A 351 5.92 10.51 -19.77
CA GLN A 351 4.67 11.24 -19.76
C GLN A 351 4.71 12.22 -18.58
N PRO A 352 4.39 13.51 -18.77
CA PRO A 352 4.18 14.38 -17.63
C PRO A 352 3.18 13.68 -16.70
N LEU A 353 3.45 13.67 -15.39
CA LEU A 353 2.38 13.47 -14.41
C LEU A 353 1.30 14.43 -14.84
N GLN A 354 0.24 13.91 -15.46
CA GLN A 354 -0.82 14.74 -15.97
C GLN A 354 -1.26 15.58 -14.78
N ASP A 355 -1.29 16.89 -14.99
CA ASP A 355 -2.05 17.79 -14.16
C ASP A 355 -3.47 17.22 -14.24
N ILE A 356 -3.83 16.41 -13.24
CA ILE A 356 -5.08 15.67 -13.19
C ILE A 356 -6.14 16.72 -13.44
N ARG A 357 -6.98 16.50 -14.46
CA ARG A 357 -8.06 17.43 -14.78
C ARG A 357 -8.90 17.60 -13.53
N THR A 358 -8.77 18.74 -12.86
CA THR A 358 -9.63 19.08 -11.71
C THR A 358 -11.00 19.58 -12.17
N ASP A 359 -11.18 19.73 -13.49
CA ASP A 359 -12.44 19.99 -14.19
C ASP A 359 -13.13 18.68 -14.60
N PHE A 360 -13.34 17.76 -13.65
CA PHE A 360 -14.14 16.57 -13.91
C PHE A 360 -15.59 16.98 -14.19
N THR A 361 -15.98 16.88 -15.46
CA THR A 361 -17.37 16.97 -15.86
C THR A 361 -17.91 15.55 -15.90
N PRO A 362 -19.05 15.24 -15.26
CA PRO A 362 -19.69 13.93 -15.41
C PRO A 362 -19.78 13.60 -16.90
N PRO A 363 -19.39 12.39 -17.34
CA PRO A 363 -19.57 11.98 -18.72
C PRO A 363 -21.04 12.19 -19.10
N GLN A 364 -21.32 13.10 -20.03
CA GLN A 364 -22.66 13.22 -20.58
C GLN A 364 -22.94 11.93 -21.36
N GLY A 365 -24.01 11.22 -20.98
CA GLY A 365 -24.46 9.92 -21.50
C GLY A 365 -23.63 9.36 -22.65
N VAL A 366 -22.74 8.41 -22.34
CA VAL A 366 -21.93 7.74 -23.36
C VAL A 366 -22.83 6.82 -24.17
N VAL A 367 -23.28 7.30 -25.33
CA VAL A 367 -24.03 6.49 -26.28
C VAL A 367 -23.06 5.54 -27.00
N LEU A 368 -22.94 4.30 -26.52
CA LEU A 368 -22.25 3.23 -27.27
C LEU A 368 -23.14 2.75 -28.42
N GLU A 369 -23.11 3.42 -29.58
CA GLU A 369 -23.89 2.98 -30.73
C GLU A 369 -23.28 1.72 -31.37
N ARG A 370 -23.94 0.57 -31.18
CA ARG A 370 -23.68 -0.65 -31.94
C ARG A 370 -24.90 -0.95 -32.82
N PRO A 371 -24.82 -0.76 -34.15
CA PRO A 371 -25.90 -1.14 -35.05
C PRO A 371 -26.07 -2.67 -35.03
N SER A 372 -27.27 -3.15 -34.75
CA SER A 372 -27.64 -4.56 -34.78
C SER A 372 -28.91 -4.72 -35.59
N ASP A 373 -28.88 -5.61 -36.60
CA ASP A 373 -30.06 -6.05 -37.36
C ASP A 373 -30.87 -7.12 -36.59
N ARG A 374 -30.55 -7.37 -35.32
CA ARG A 374 -31.16 -8.40 -34.48
C ARG A 374 -32.14 -7.77 -33.49
N ASN A 375 -33.28 -8.42 -33.30
CA ASN A 375 -34.27 -8.05 -32.29
C ASN A 375 -33.80 -8.33 -30.85
N THR A 376 -32.66 -9.00 -30.66
CA THR A 376 -32.14 -9.39 -29.34
C THR A 376 -30.87 -8.61 -29.01
N VAL A 377 -30.82 -8.04 -27.80
CA VAL A 377 -29.67 -7.37 -27.19
C VAL A 377 -29.18 -8.20 -26.00
N SER A 378 -27.88 -8.50 -25.93
CA SER A 378 -27.27 -9.33 -24.88
C SER A 378 -26.30 -8.53 -24.01
N LEU A 379 -26.49 -8.56 -22.69
CA LEU A 379 -25.60 -7.94 -21.70
C LEU A 379 -24.91 -9.02 -20.87
N LEU A 380 -23.62 -8.85 -20.57
CA LEU A 380 -22.82 -9.75 -19.75
C LEU A 380 -22.22 -9.00 -18.56
N PHE A 381 -22.50 -9.48 -17.36
CA PHE A 381 -22.02 -8.91 -16.11
C PHE A 381 -20.99 -9.83 -15.47
N GLY A 382 -19.85 -9.26 -15.09
CA GLY A 382 -18.81 -9.93 -14.33
C GLY A 382 -18.58 -9.29 -12.97
N GLY A 383 -18.11 -10.12 -12.04
CA GLY A 383 -17.83 -9.71 -10.68
C GLY A 383 -16.51 -8.98 -10.49
N ASP A 384 -15.94 -9.11 -9.29
CA ASP A 384 -14.77 -8.35 -8.84
C ASP A 384 -13.54 -8.61 -9.72
N THR A 385 -13.00 -7.54 -10.30
CA THR A 385 -11.91 -7.57 -11.28
C THR A 385 -10.76 -6.66 -10.82
N SER A 386 -9.57 -7.24 -10.65
CA SER A 386 -8.38 -6.54 -10.16
C SER A 386 -7.12 -7.03 -10.87
N PHE A 387 -6.33 -6.09 -11.40
CA PHE A 387 -5.04 -6.37 -12.03
C PHE A 387 -3.86 -6.33 -11.06
N ALA A 388 -4.14 -6.23 -9.76
CA ALA A 388 -3.13 -6.04 -8.73
C ALA A 388 -2.43 -7.34 -8.32
N ARG A 389 -1.35 -7.21 -7.54
CA ARG A 389 -0.69 -8.31 -6.80
C ARG A 389 -0.24 -9.46 -7.73
N GLY A 390 -0.73 -10.67 -7.53
CA GLY A 390 -0.39 -11.86 -8.29
C GLY A 390 -0.80 -11.76 -9.76
N ILE A 391 -1.88 -11.02 -10.07
CA ILE A 391 -2.28 -10.77 -11.47
C ILE A 391 -1.24 -9.91 -12.18
N ASP A 392 -0.73 -8.85 -11.52
CA ASP A 392 0.36 -8.02 -12.03
C ASP A 392 1.63 -8.87 -12.31
N GLN A 393 1.92 -9.83 -11.44
CA GLN A 393 3.03 -10.77 -11.67
C GLN A 393 2.77 -11.70 -12.85
N THR A 394 1.55 -12.21 -13.02
CA THR A 394 1.16 -13.05 -14.17
C THR A 394 1.31 -12.28 -15.47
N ILE A 395 0.78 -11.05 -15.56
CA ILE A 395 0.92 -10.18 -16.73
C ILE A 395 2.40 -9.89 -17.00
N THR A 396 3.17 -9.54 -15.97
CA THR A 396 4.61 -9.24 -16.13
C THR A 396 5.40 -10.43 -16.65
N ARG A 397 5.07 -11.66 -16.23
CA ARG A 397 5.73 -12.88 -16.70
C ARG A 397 5.39 -13.24 -18.15
N ALA A 398 4.16 -12.96 -18.59
CA ALA A 398 3.76 -13.17 -19.99
C ALA A 398 4.53 -12.25 -20.96
N GLY A 399 5.03 -11.11 -20.45
CA GLY A 399 5.82 -10.12 -21.20
C GLY A 399 5.17 -8.75 -21.14
N ALA A 400 5.97 -7.68 -21.23
CA ALA A 400 5.56 -6.30 -20.95
C ALA A 400 4.46 -5.69 -21.86
N GLY A 401 3.87 -6.46 -22.78
CA GLY A 401 2.90 -5.96 -23.76
C GLY A 401 1.64 -6.82 -23.95
N ASP A 402 1.46 -7.93 -23.22
CA ASP A 402 0.27 -8.78 -23.39
C ASP A 402 -0.56 -8.85 -22.10
N ALA A 403 -1.16 -7.72 -21.73
CA ALA A 403 -2.10 -7.67 -20.62
C ALA A 403 -3.39 -8.46 -20.93
N ALA A 404 -3.65 -8.78 -22.20
CA ALA A 404 -4.82 -9.53 -22.64
C ALA A 404 -4.79 -11.01 -22.21
N VAL A 405 -3.61 -11.55 -21.87
CA VAL A 405 -3.43 -12.93 -21.38
C VAL A 405 -4.40 -13.31 -20.25
N VAL A 406 -4.79 -12.35 -19.40
CA VAL A 406 -5.68 -12.61 -18.25
C VAL A 406 -7.15 -12.79 -18.64
N PHE A 407 -7.54 -12.40 -19.86
CA PHE A 407 -8.90 -12.57 -20.39
C PHE A 407 -8.96 -13.40 -21.67
N GLU A 408 -7.84 -13.95 -22.14
CA GLU A 408 -7.75 -14.69 -23.40
C GLU A 408 -8.84 -15.78 -23.52
N GLN A 409 -9.08 -16.53 -22.45
CA GLN A 409 -10.06 -17.61 -22.40
C GLN A 409 -11.53 -17.11 -22.35
N LEU A 410 -11.75 -15.87 -21.91
CA LEU A 410 -13.09 -15.26 -21.83
C LEU A 410 -13.42 -14.40 -23.05
N LYS A 411 -12.43 -14.02 -23.85
CA LYS A 411 -12.60 -13.19 -25.04
C LYS A 411 -13.66 -13.69 -26.03
N PRO A 412 -13.83 -15.00 -26.28
CA PRO A 412 -14.93 -15.49 -27.13
C PRO A 412 -16.30 -15.17 -26.56
N LEU A 413 -16.46 -15.23 -25.24
CA LEU A 413 -17.72 -14.94 -24.55
C LEU A 413 -18.00 -13.44 -24.53
N PHE A 414 -16.98 -12.60 -24.24
CA PHE A 414 -17.13 -11.14 -24.26
C PHE A 414 -17.48 -10.64 -25.67
N SER A 415 -16.88 -11.23 -26.70
CA SER A 415 -17.20 -10.91 -28.11
C SER A 415 -18.57 -11.41 -28.57
N SER A 416 -19.26 -12.25 -27.79
CA SER A 416 -20.56 -12.83 -28.17
C SER A 416 -21.78 -12.02 -27.72
N VAL A 417 -21.56 -10.96 -26.94
CA VAL A 417 -22.59 -10.10 -26.37
C VAL A 417 -22.45 -8.65 -26.83
N ASP A 418 -23.49 -7.84 -26.65
CA ASP A 418 -23.51 -6.44 -27.07
C ASP A 418 -22.86 -5.51 -26.04
N LEU A 419 -22.85 -5.87 -24.75
CA LEU A 419 -22.22 -5.09 -23.68
C LEU A 419 -21.63 -5.99 -22.59
N THR A 420 -20.35 -5.81 -22.27
CA THR A 420 -19.69 -6.41 -21.10
C THR A 420 -19.48 -5.39 -19.98
N PHE A 421 -20.03 -5.65 -18.79
CA PHE A 421 -19.92 -4.82 -17.59
C PHE A 421 -19.11 -5.52 -16.48
N LEU A 422 -18.10 -4.86 -15.90
CA LEU A 422 -17.28 -5.41 -14.80
C LEU A 422 -17.20 -4.48 -13.59
N ASN A 423 -16.93 -5.01 -12.39
CA ASN A 423 -16.51 -4.18 -11.23
C ASN A 423 -14.98 -4.06 -11.19
N LEU A 424 -14.44 -2.86 -11.44
CA LEU A 424 -13.00 -2.60 -11.38
C LEU A 424 -12.58 -2.29 -9.93
N GLU A 425 -12.18 -3.33 -9.21
CA GLU A 425 -11.85 -3.29 -7.78
C GLU A 425 -10.34 -3.08 -7.54
N CYS A 426 -9.74 -2.16 -8.29
CA CYS A 426 -8.36 -1.72 -8.07
C CYS A 426 -8.14 -0.28 -8.51
N VAL A 427 -7.17 0.39 -7.89
CA VAL A 427 -6.68 1.69 -8.35
C VAL A 427 -5.68 1.49 -9.49
N LEU A 428 -5.92 2.11 -10.63
CA LEU A 428 -4.96 2.24 -11.74
C LEU A 428 -4.11 3.49 -11.50
N SER A 429 -2.87 3.31 -11.05
CA SER A 429 -1.95 4.43 -10.82
C SER A 429 -0.52 3.92 -10.77
N ASP A 430 0.44 4.66 -11.31
CA ASP A 430 1.87 4.35 -11.18
C ASP A 430 2.51 5.00 -9.95
N SER A 431 1.75 5.83 -9.23
CA SER A 431 2.18 6.47 -7.98
C SER A 431 1.91 5.58 -6.75
N LEU A 432 2.75 5.73 -5.73
CA LEU A 432 2.52 5.18 -4.38
C LEU A 432 2.15 6.28 -3.36
N ALA A 433 1.85 7.49 -3.82
CA ALA A 433 1.42 8.59 -2.96
C ALA A 433 0.02 8.33 -2.35
N GLN A 434 -0.31 9.08 -1.29
CA GLN A 434 -1.64 9.09 -0.64
C GLN A 434 -2.19 7.71 -0.23
N GLN A 435 -1.31 6.75 0.03
CA GLN A 435 -1.73 5.41 0.48
C GLN A 435 -2.62 5.46 1.71
N ALA A 436 -3.80 4.86 1.61
CA ALA A 436 -4.71 4.68 2.73
C ALA A 436 -4.04 3.87 3.84
N LYS A 437 -4.34 4.19 5.10
CA LYS A 437 -3.87 3.45 6.28
C LYS A 437 -4.68 2.16 6.49
N LYS A 438 -4.72 1.30 5.48
CA LYS A 438 -5.46 0.02 5.49
C LYS A 438 -4.56 -1.18 5.18
N ARG A 439 -4.97 -2.36 5.64
CA ARG A 439 -4.18 -3.61 5.54
C ARG A 439 -3.91 -4.01 4.10
N TRP A 440 -4.96 -4.00 3.27
CA TRP A 440 -4.91 -4.45 1.88
C TRP A 440 -5.04 -3.23 0.98
N LYS A 441 -4.01 -2.89 0.21
CA LYS A 441 -4.05 -1.79 -0.77
C LYS A 441 -3.95 -2.39 -2.16
N ILE A 442 -4.93 -2.13 -3.01
CA ILE A 442 -5.10 -2.82 -4.29
C ILE A 442 -4.82 -1.83 -5.42
N ARG A 443 -3.57 -1.88 -5.90
CA ARG A 443 -3.07 -1.05 -7.01
C ARG A 443 -2.60 -1.92 -8.16
N ALA A 444 -2.90 -1.48 -9.36
CA ALA A 444 -2.28 -1.95 -10.58
C ALA A 444 -1.62 -0.78 -11.34
N PRO A 445 -0.52 -1.03 -12.07
CA PRO A 445 0.02 -0.08 -13.05
C PRO A 445 -1.03 0.40 -14.06
N THR A 446 -0.97 1.67 -14.48
CA THR A 446 -1.96 2.26 -15.42
C THR A 446 -2.05 1.50 -16.74
N LYS A 447 -0.91 1.01 -17.24
CA LYS A 447 -0.81 0.20 -18.47
C LYS A 447 -1.71 -1.04 -18.49
N HIS A 448 -2.14 -1.56 -17.34
CA HIS A 448 -3.02 -2.73 -17.26
C HIS A 448 -4.45 -2.44 -17.72
N VAL A 449 -4.83 -1.15 -17.87
CA VAL A 449 -6.10 -0.77 -18.52
C VAL A 449 -6.26 -1.40 -19.90
N ARG A 450 -5.14 -1.69 -20.58
CA ARG A 450 -5.15 -2.31 -21.91
C ARG A 450 -5.79 -3.70 -21.91
N ALA A 451 -5.75 -4.43 -20.79
CA ALA A 451 -6.43 -5.72 -20.65
C ALA A 451 -7.96 -5.58 -20.85
N LEU A 452 -8.57 -4.50 -20.35
CA LEU A 452 -10.00 -4.22 -20.52
C LEU A 452 -10.32 -3.95 -21.99
N VAL A 453 -9.52 -3.09 -22.63
CA VAL A 453 -9.70 -2.71 -24.04
C VAL A 453 -9.55 -3.92 -24.97
N ASP A 454 -8.49 -4.72 -24.79
CA ASP A 454 -8.20 -5.87 -25.67
C ASP A 454 -9.19 -7.03 -25.49
N ALA A 455 -9.81 -7.12 -24.31
CA ALA A 455 -10.85 -8.10 -24.02
C ALA A 455 -12.23 -7.66 -24.54
N GLY A 456 -12.42 -6.38 -24.86
CA GLY A 456 -13.70 -5.82 -25.29
C GLY A 456 -14.66 -5.53 -24.14
N VAL A 457 -14.13 -5.07 -22.99
CA VAL A 457 -14.97 -4.59 -21.88
C VAL A 457 -15.55 -3.22 -22.21
N ASP A 458 -16.86 -3.06 -22.05
CA ASP A 458 -17.61 -1.90 -22.51
C ASP A 458 -17.94 -0.89 -21.42
N LEU A 459 -18.07 -1.34 -20.17
CA LEU A 459 -18.41 -0.48 -19.04
C LEU A 459 -17.85 -1.05 -17.74
N VAL A 460 -17.34 -0.19 -16.86
CA VAL A 460 -16.89 -0.63 -15.53
C VAL A 460 -17.55 0.16 -14.39
N SER A 461 -17.89 -0.53 -13.31
CA SER A 461 -18.11 0.12 -12.02
C SER A 461 -16.76 0.47 -11.39
N VAL A 462 -16.64 1.71 -10.90
CA VAL A 462 -15.51 2.16 -10.06
C VAL A 462 -15.94 2.48 -8.63
N SER A 463 -17.17 2.14 -8.23
CA SER A 463 -17.67 2.33 -6.86
C SER A 463 -17.47 1.07 -6.02
N ASN A 464 -16.38 1.02 -5.27
CA ASN A 464 -16.05 -0.09 -4.38
C ASN A 464 -15.18 0.39 -3.20
N ASN A 465 -14.85 -0.53 -2.29
CA ASN A 465 -14.05 -0.25 -1.09
C ASN A 465 -12.55 0.00 -1.38
N HIS A 466 -12.08 -0.26 -2.60
CA HIS A 466 -10.69 -0.10 -3.02
C HIS A 466 -10.43 1.16 -3.87
N THR A 467 -11.49 1.84 -4.31
CA THR A 467 -11.45 3.07 -5.10
C THR A 467 -10.50 4.14 -4.54
N LEU A 468 -10.45 4.31 -3.21
CA LEU A 468 -9.65 5.33 -2.53
C LEU A 468 -8.37 4.80 -1.86
N ASP A 469 -7.86 3.63 -2.27
CA ASP A 469 -6.66 3.03 -1.65
C ASP A 469 -5.39 3.88 -1.77
N PHE A 470 -5.33 4.74 -2.77
CA PHE A 470 -4.26 5.69 -3.03
C PHE A 470 -4.79 7.13 -3.07
N GLY A 471 -5.81 7.40 -2.23
CA GLY A 471 -6.43 8.71 -2.07
C GLY A 471 -7.15 9.20 -3.33
N ASN A 472 -7.56 10.46 -3.27
CA ASN A 472 -8.31 11.09 -4.35
C ASN A 472 -7.45 11.20 -5.62
N GLN A 473 -6.14 11.38 -5.47
CA GLN A 473 -5.21 11.42 -6.60
C GLN A 473 -5.18 10.09 -7.36
N GLY A 474 -5.05 8.97 -6.66
CA GLY A 474 -5.05 7.65 -7.29
C GLY A 474 -6.38 7.33 -7.98
N PHE A 475 -7.51 7.72 -7.38
CA PHE A 475 -8.81 7.55 -8.00
C PHE A 475 -8.96 8.40 -9.27
N ALA A 476 -8.57 9.67 -9.19
CA ALA A 476 -8.60 10.56 -10.34
C ALA A 476 -7.70 10.06 -11.49
N THR A 477 -6.50 9.55 -11.19
CA THR A 477 -5.66 8.84 -12.18
C THR A 477 -6.37 7.64 -12.80
N THR A 478 -7.17 6.90 -12.01
CA THR A 478 -7.94 5.76 -12.53
C THR A 478 -9.00 6.23 -13.54
N LEU A 479 -9.72 7.31 -13.24
CA LEU A 479 -10.71 7.89 -14.15
C LEU A 479 -10.04 8.38 -15.44
N ASP A 480 -8.97 9.18 -15.34
CA ASP A 480 -8.22 9.68 -16.50
C ASP A 480 -7.67 8.53 -17.37
N THR A 481 -7.19 7.46 -16.73
CA THR A 481 -6.68 6.27 -17.44
C THR A 481 -7.79 5.56 -18.22
N LEU A 482 -8.98 5.45 -17.64
CA LEU A 482 -10.15 4.85 -18.29
C LEU A 482 -10.64 5.72 -19.46
N GLU A 483 -10.72 7.05 -19.27
CA GLU A 483 -11.12 7.99 -20.34
C GLU A 483 -10.16 7.94 -21.52
N GLN A 484 -8.85 7.97 -21.27
CA GLN A 484 -7.84 7.91 -22.33
C GLN A 484 -7.83 6.57 -23.06
N ALA A 485 -8.16 5.49 -22.36
CA ALA A 485 -8.32 4.17 -22.95
C ALA A 485 -9.65 3.99 -23.71
N GLY A 486 -10.59 4.94 -23.58
CA GLY A 486 -11.92 4.84 -24.15
C GLY A 486 -12.79 3.78 -23.47
N VAL A 487 -12.58 3.52 -22.18
CA VAL A 487 -13.38 2.59 -21.37
C VAL A 487 -14.34 3.39 -20.48
N PRO A 488 -15.64 3.42 -20.80
CA PRO A 488 -16.66 4.08 -19.98
C PRO A 488 -16.70 3.52 -18.55
N TYR A 489 -17.10 4.37 -17.59
CA TYR A 489 -17.25 3.99 -16.18
C TYR A 489 -18.52 4.56 -15.53
N VAL A 490 -18.95 3.93 -14.43
CA VAL A 490 -20.05 4.37 -13.56
C VAL A 490 -19.65 4.32 -12.10
N GLY A 491 -20.40 5.01 -11.23
CA GLY A 491 -20.15 4.91 -9.79
C GLY A 491 -19.38 6.07 -9.17
N VAL A 492 -19.30 7.21 -9.85
CA VAL A 492 -18.59 8.41 -9.38
C VAL A 492 -19.58 9.44 -8.86
N GLN A 493 -19.23 10.06 -7.74
CA GLN A 493 -19.94 11.18 -7.15
C GLN A 493 -19.05 12.43 -7.17
N TYR A 494 -19.57 13.51 -7.75
CA TYR A 494 -18.86 14.79 -7.93
C TYR A 494 -19.40 15.92 -7.03
N SER A 495 -20.22 15.59 -6.02
CA SER A 495 -20.78 16.56 -5.09
C SER A 495 -20.88 15.96 -3.67
N ASP A 496 -21.13 16.79 -2.65
CA ASP A 496 -21.38 16.29 -1.29
C ASP A 496 -22.80 15.70 -1.12
N GLU A 497 -23.71 16.02 -2.03
CA GLU A 497 -25.00 15.35 -2.10
C GLU A 497 -24.76 13.91 -2.59
N ALA A 498 -25.27 12.93 -1.86
CA ALA A 498 -25.23 11.52 -2.24
C ALA A 498 -26.13 11.29 -3.47
N ARG A 499 -25.64 11.71 -4.63
CA ARG A 499 -26.37 11.74 -5.90
C ARG A 499 -25.46 11.27 -7.01
N GLN A 500 -26.00 10.42 -7.87
CA GLN A 500 -25.39 9.99 -9.11
C GLN A 500 -26.31 10.33 -10.29
N GLU A 501 -25.71 10.75 -11.41
CA GLU A 501 -26.40 10.84 -12.69
C GLU A 501 -26.32 9.48 -13.40
N VAL A 502 -27.41 9.07 -14.05
CA VAL A 502 -27.47 7.79 -14.76
C VAL A 502 -26.56 7.81 -15.99
N THR A 503 -25.74 6.77 -16.15
CA THR A 503 -25.00 6.54 -17.39
C THR A 503 -25.90 5.81 -18.37
N ILE A 504 -26.23 6.45 -19.49
CA ILE A 504 -27.15 5.90 -20.50
C ILE A 504 -26.36 5.38 -21.70
N THR A 505 -26.61 4.13 -22.07
CA THR A 505 -26.08 3.46 -23.25
C THR A 505 -27.23 3.07 -24.19
N ARG A 506 -27.07 3.24 -25.51
CA ARG A 506 -28.06 2.79 -26.51
C ARG A 506 -27.53 1.57 -27.27
N LEU A 507 -28.17 0.42 -27.11
CA LEU A 507 -27.81 -0.83 -27.79
C LEU A 507 -28.92 -1.20 -28.77
N GLY A 508 -28.64 -1.15 -30.07
CA GLY A 508 -29.69 -1.20 -31.10
C GLY A 508 -30.70 -0.07 -30.92
N ASP A 509 -31.99 -0.41 -30.83
CA ASP A 509 -33.07 0.56 -30.58
C ASP A 509 -33.39 0.78 -29.10
N GLN A 510 -32.75 0.02 -28.20
CA GLN A 510 -33.03 -0.01 -26.77
C GLN A 510 -32.07 0.89 -25.98
N THR A 511 -32.54 1.45 -24.86
CA THR A 511 -31.79 2.32 -23.96
C THR A 511 -31.61 1.70 -22.57
N PHE A 512 -30.37 1.63 -22.12
CA PHE A 512 -29.95 1.04 -20.85
C PHE A 512 -29.32 2.11 -19.96
N GLY A 513 -29.82 2.25 -18.74
CA GLY A 513 -29.24 3.09 -17.69
C GLY A 513 -28.42 2.26 -16.71
N PHE A 514 -27.31 2.82 -16.24
CA PHE A 514 -26.43 2.19 -15.26
C PHE A 514 -26.16 3.14 -14.10
N LEU A 515 -26.33 2.62 -12.89
CA LEU A 515 -25.94 3.26 -11.64
C LEU A 515 -25.02 2.32 -10.85
N ALA A 516 -24.09 2.83 -10.06
CA ALA A 516 -23.25 2.02 -9.18
C ALA A 516 -22.94 2.66 -7.82
N TYR A 517 -22.96 1.85 -6.75
CA TYR A 517 -22.77 2.33 -5.37
C TYR A 517 -21.93 1.35 -4.52
N THR A 518 -21.36 1.86 -3.43
CA THR A 518 -20.61 1.04 -2.45
C THR A 518 -21.03 1.32 -1.01
N ASP A 519 -21.30 0.26 -0.25
CA ASP A 519 -21.60 0.32 1.20
C ASP A 519 -20.34 0.15 2.06
N ILE A 520 -19.23 -0.24 1.44
CA ILE A 520 -18.02 -0.67 2.15
C ILE A 520 -16.91 0.40 2.08
N SER A 521 -17.19 1.57 1.50
CA SER A 521 -16.24 2.68 1.44
C SER A 521 -16.09 3.36 2.82
N LYS A 522 -15.03 3.00 3.54
CA LYS A 522 -14.77 3.45 4.92
C LYS A 522 -13.90 4.70 5.03
N TRP A 523 -13.49 5.31 3.91
CA TRP A 523 -12.47 6.36 3.91
C TRP A 523 -13.03 7.69 3.41
N PRO A 524 -12.96 8.76 4.22
CA PRO A 524 -13.31 10.08 3.74
C PRO A 524 -12.30 10.49 2.67
N ALA A 525 -12.81 11.09 1.58
CA ALA A 525 -11.97 11.78 0.63
C ALA A 525 -11.09 12.81 1.36
N VAL A 526 -9.83 12.94 0.94
CA VAL A 526 -8.93 13.96 1.49
C VAL A 526 -9.52 15.34 1.15
N ALA A 527 -9.58 16.22 2.14
CA ALA A 527 -10.04 17.60 1.94
C ALA A 527 -9.13 18.29 0.91
N SER A 528 -9.76 18.89 -0.09
CA SER A 528 -9.06 19.69 -1.10
C SER A 528 -8.40 20.89 -0.43
N ASP A 529 -7.13 21.14 -0.75
CA ASP A 529 -6.45 22.43 -0.53
C ASP A 529 -6.99 23.54 -1.46
N HIS A 530 -7.82 23.16 -2.43
CA HIS A 530 -8.56 24.03 -3.32
C HIS A 530 -10.08 23.92 -3.06
N PRO A 531 -10.67 24.74 -2.17
CA PRO A 531 -12.07 24.62 -1.74
C PRO A 531 -13.12 24.83 -2.84
N GLN A 532 -12.69 25.24 -4.04
CA GLN A 532 -13.56 25.39 -5.23
C GLN A 532 -13.65 24.14 -6.12
N TYR A 533 -12.85 23.09 -5.88
CA TYR A 533 -12.84 21.87 -6.68
C TYR A 533 -13.25 20.65 -5.85
N PHE A 534 -14.25 19.92 -6.33
CA PHE A 534 -14.69 18.65 -5.74
C PHE A 534 -13.88 17.50 -6.35
N TRP A 535 -13.12 16.80 -5.51
CA TRP A 535 -12.50 15.55 -5.92
C TRP A 535 -13.58 14.48 -6.17
N PRO A 536 -13.41 13.63 -7.20
CA PRO A 536 -14.28 12.48 -7.40
C PRO A 536 -14.23 11.56 -6.18
N LYS A 537 -15.39 11.03 -5.81
CA LYS A 537 -15.55 10.03 -4.73
C LYS A 537 -16.34 8.84 -5.27
N PRO A 538 -16.15 7.62 -4.74
CA PRO A 538 -17.09 6.55 -5.05
C PRO A 538 -18.49 6.97 -4.57
N ALA A 539 -19.52 6.67 -5.34
CA ALA A 539 -20.89 6.95 -4.94
C ALA A 539 -21.28 6.08 -3.73
N ASN A 540 -21.61 6.73 -2.63
CA ASN A 540 -21.87 6.06 -1.36
C ASN A 540 -23.25 5.41 -1.32
N TYR A 541 -23.34 4.31 -0.59
CA TYR A 541 -24.59 3.62 -0.35
C TYR A 541 -25.46 4.36 0.66
N ASN A 542 -26.66 4.76 0.21
CA ASN A 542 -27.74 5.22 1.05
C ASN A 542 -29.05 4.84 0.37
N VAL A 543 -29.86 4.00 1.01
CA VAL A 543 -31.04 3.39 0.38
C VAL A 543 -32.03 4.43 -0.14
N ASP A 544 -32.30 5.49 0.62
CA ASP A 544 -33.24 6.54 0.23
C ASP A 544 -32.70 7.36 -0.95
N ALA A 545 -31.41 7.72 -0.91
CA ALA A 545 -30.77 8.48 -1.98
C ALA A 545 -30.69 7.67 -3.29
N ILE A 546 -30.32 6.38 -3.19
CA ILE A 546 -30.30 5.47 -4.34
C ILE A 546 -31.71 5.30 -4.91
N THR A 547 -32.73 5.13 -4.06
CA THR A 547 -34.12 5.04 -4.49
C THR A 547 -34.55 6.29 -5.26
N ALA A 548 -34.22 7.48 -4.74
CA ALA A 548 -34.48 8.73 -5.43
C ALA A 548 -33.71 8.86 -6.76
N ASP A 549 -32.48 8.37 -6.84
CA ASP A 549 -31.68 8.34 -8.08
C ASP A 549 -32.34 7.42 -9.12
N ILE A 550 -32.80 6.23 -8.70
CA ILE A 550 -33.50 5.25 -9.54
C ILE A 550 -34.80 5.85 -10.10
N GLU A 551 -35.62 6.46 -9.26
CA GLU A 551 -36.90 7.08 -9.68
C GLU A 551 -36.68 8.16 -10.74
N ARG A 552 -35.62 8.98 -10.61
CA ARG A 552 -35.26 10.00 -11.61
C ARG A 552 -34.72 9.38 -12.89
N ALA A 553 -33.89 8.36 -12.78
CA ALA A 553 -33.29 7.66 -13.92
C ALA A 553 -34.32 6.86 -14.71
N ARG A 554 -35.34 6.29 -14.06
CA ARG A 554 -36.34 5.40 -14.68
C ARG A 554 -37.00 6.01 -15.91
N SER A 555 -37.30 7.31 -15.87
CA SER A 555 -37.97 8.02 -16.96
C SER A 555 -37.09 8.30 -18.19
N GLN A 556 -35.78 8.05 -18.09
CA GLN A 556 -34.78 8.39 -19.11
C GLN A 556 -34.35 7.19 -19.95
N VAL A 557 -34.66 5.97 -19.51
CA VAL A 557 -34.18 4.72 -20.11
C VAL A 557 -35.28 3.66 -20.13
N GLU A 558 -35.17 2.69 -21.03
CA GLU A 558 -36.09 1.53 -21.07
C GLU A 558 -35.74 0.51 -19.99
N HIS A 559 -34.45 0.23 -19.81
CA HIS A 559 -33.92 -0.73 -18.85
C HIS A 559 -32.96 -0.04 -17.88
N LEU A 560 -33.05 -0.33 -16.58
CA LEU A 560 -32.20 0.31 -15.56
C LEU A 560 -31.48 -0.74 -14.71
N VAL A 561 -30.15 -0.66 -14.68
CA VAL A 561 -29.25 -1.56 -13.97
C VAL A 561 -28.59 -0.81 -12.81
N VAL A 562 -28.61 -1.42 -11.62
CA VAL A 562 -27.96 -0.89 -10.42
C VAL A 562 -26.91 -1.87 -9.93
N SER A 563 -25.65 -1.48 -10.00
CA SER A 563 -24.51 -2.22 -9.46
C SER A 563 -24.27 -1.82 -8.00
N VAL A 564 -24.12 -2.78 -7.09
CA VAL A 564 -23.91 -2.47 -5.66
C VAL A 564 -22.79 -3.33 -5.06
N HIS A 565 -21.81 -2.67 -4.46
CA HIS A 565 -20.67 -3.30 -3.79
C HIS A 565 -20.92 -3.35 -2.26
N TRP A 566 -21.32 -4.50 -1.74
CA TRP A 566 -21.99 -4.63 -0.43
C TRP A 566 -21.88 -6.01 0.24
N GLY A 567 -22.38 -6.12 1.47
CA GLY A 567 -22.43 -7.39 2.21
C GLY A 567 -21.09 -7.79 2.82
N ASP A 568 -21.01 -9.02 3.31
CA ASP A 568 -19.82 -9.54 3.97
C ASP A 568 -18.95 -10.43 3.08
N GLU A 569 -17.63 -10.19 3.13
CA GLU A 569 -16.62 -11.01 2.47
C GLU A 569 -16.76 -12.49 2.81
N TYR A 570 -16.78 -13.33 1.77
CA TYR A 570 -16.82 -14.80 1.79
C TYR A 570 -18.10 -15.43 2.35
N SER A 571 -19.11 -14.64 2.71
CA SER A 571 -20.42 -15.15 3.08
C SER A 571 -21.27 -15.43 1.83
N MET A 572 -21.87 -16.62 1.78
CA MET A 572 -22.88 -16.97 0.75
C MET A 572 -24.30 -16.56 1.15
N LEU A 573 -24.49 -16.10 2.38
CA LEU A 573 -25.78 -15.66 2.89
C LEU A 573 -26.04 -14.21 2.46
N VAL A 574 -27.30 -13.93 2.14
CA VAL A 574 -27.79 -12.57 1.87
C VAL A 574 -28.44 -12.05 3.13
N GLU A 575 -28.00 -10.88 3.59
CA GLU A 575 -28.51 -10.21 4.78
C GLU A 575 -29.91 -9.61 4.51
N ASP A 576 -30.79 -9.56 5.53
CA ASP A 576 -32.19 -9.12 5.35
C ASP A 576 -32.30 -7.66 4.89
N ASP A 577 -31.41 -6.80 5.38
CA ASP A 577 -31.32 -5.41 4.99
C ASP A 577 -30.84 -5.25 3.54
N GLN A 578 -29.84 -6.05 3.12
CA GLN A 578 -29.41 -6.15 1.73
C GLN A 578 -30.58 -6.63 0.84
N ARG A 579 -31.34 -7.64 1.28
CA ARG A 579 -32.51 -8.13 0.55
C ARG A 579 -33.60 -7.08 0.44
N ALA A 580 -33.92 -6.42 1.55
CA ALA A 580 -34.94 -5.38 1.61
C ALA A 580 -34.56 -4.18 0.72
N ALA A 581 -33.31 -3.74 0.75
CA ALA A 581 -32.81 -2.66 -0.09
C ALA A 581 -32.87 -3.02 -1.59
N ALA A 582 -32.41 -4.23 -1.97
CA ALA A 582 -32.49 -4.68 -3.36
C ALA A 582 -33.94 -4.69 -3.89
N ARG A 583 -34.88 -5.16 -3.08
CA ARG A 583 -36.31 -5.16 -3.43
C ARG A 583 -36.87 -3.74 -3.50
N ALA A 584 -36.46 -2.84 -2.61
CA ALA A 584 -36.84 -1.42 -2.67
C ALA A 584 -36.32 -0.76 -3.96
N PHE A 585 -35.12 -1.10 -4.42
CA PHE A 585 -34.57 -0.59 -5.68
C PHE A 585 -35.37 -1.10 -6.90
N ILE A 586 -35.78 -2.37 -6.90
CA ILE A 586 -36.70 -2.90 -7.92
C ILE A 586 -38.05 -2.16 -7.87
N ASP A 587 -38.59 -1.94 -6.67
CA ASP A 587 -39.87 -1.23 -6.48
C ASP A 587 -39.81 0.23 -6.94
N ALA A 588 -38.63 0.86 -6.86
CA ALA A 588 -38.35 2.20 -7.34
C ALA A 588 -38.19 2.30 -8.88
N GLY A 589 -37.99 1.16 -9.56
CA GLY A 589 -37.91 1.10 -11.02
C GLY A 589 -36.60 0.55 -11.59
N ALA A 590 -35.68 0.03 -10.77
CA ALA A 590 -34.59 -0.77 -11.28
C ALA A 590 -35.11 -2.09 -11.85
N GLU A 591 -34.47 -2.58 -12.91
CA GLU A 591 -34.79 -3.88 -13.50
C GLU A 591 -33.79 -4.95 -13.08
N LEU A 592 -32.50 -4.60 -13.06
CA LEU A 592 -31.41 -5.50 -12.68
C LEU A 592 -30.63 -4.91 -11.50
N ILE A 593 -30.39 -5.73 -10.47
CA ILE A 593 -29.44 -5.43 -9.39
C ILE A 593 -28.25 -6.38 -9.48
N ILE A 594 -27.04 -5.84 -9.61
CA ILE A 594 -25.81 -6.62 -9.77
C ILE A 594 -24.89 -6.37 -8.58
N GLY A 595 -24.72 -7.39 -7.74
CA GLY A 595 -23.95 -7.34 -6.51
C GLY A 595 -22.48 -7.74 -6.68
N HIS A 596 -21.64 -7.13 -5.85
CA HIS A 596 -20.18 -7.32 -5.77
C HIS A 596 -19.72 -7.27 -4.32
N HIS A 597 -18.44 -7.59 -4.04
CA HIS A 597 -17.74 -7.55 -2.73
C HIS A 597 -17.58 -8.87 -1.96
N PRO A 598 -18.60 -9.76 -1.84
CA PRO A 598 -18.43 -10.99 -1.07
C PRO A 598 -17.33 -11.91 -1.58
N HIS A 599 -16.79 -11.67 -2.78
CA HIS A 599 -15.77 -12.49 -3.44
C HIS A 599 -16.18 -13.96 -3.65
N VAL A 600 -17.48 -14.26 -3.46
CA VAL A 600 -18.14 -15.55 -3.71
C VAL A 600 -19.52 -15.28 -4.33
N PRO A 601 -20.03 -16.16 -5.19
CA PRO A 601 -21.39 -16.05 -5.68
C PRO A 601 -22.44 -16.16 -4.57
N ARG A 602 -23.50 -15.36 -4.68
CA ARG A 602 -24.67 -15.40 -3.79
C ARG A 602 -25.94 -15.68 -4.60
N LEU A 603 -27.08 -15.78 -3.90
CA LEU A 603 -28.41 -16.00 -4.47
C LEU A 603 -28.69 -15.08 -5.66
N VAL A 604 -29.36 -15.63 -6.68
CA VAL A 604 -30.04 -14.86 -7.73
C VAL A 604 -31.54 -14.96 -7.46
N GLU A 605 -32.19 -13.84 -7.25
CA GLU A 605 -33.61 -13.72 -6.90
C GLU A 605 -34.37 -13.02 -8.03
N THR A 606 -35.53 -13.55 -8.39
CA THR A 606 -36.53 -12.80 -9.15
C THR A 606 -37.54 -12.22 -8.15
N TYR A 607 -37.71 -10.91 -8.16
CA TYR A 607 -38.69 -10.20 -7.34
C TYR A 607 -39.54 -9.30 -8.23
N LYS A 608 -40.85 -9.58 -8.28
CA LYS A 608 -41.77 -9.02 -9.30
C LYS A 608 -41.19 -9.25 -10.71
N ASN A 609 -40.96 -8.19 -11.47
CA ASN A 609 -40.36 -8.25 -12.81
C ASN A 609 -38.85 -7.97 -12.79
N GLY A 610 -38.24 -7.77 -11.62
CA GLY A 610 -36.82 -7.49 -11.47
C GLY A 610 -35.97 -8.75 -11.22
N LEU A 611 -34.69 -8.68 -11.60
CA LEU A 611 -33.70 -9.71 -11.31
C LEU A 611 -32.61 -9.14 -10.38
N ILE A 612 -32.29 -9.88 -9.33
CA ILE A 612 -31.32 -9.47 -8.30
C ILE A 612 -30.24 -10.55 -8.21
N ALA A 613 -29.02 -10.24 -8.59
CA ALA A 613 -27.85 -11.08 -8.32
C ALA A 613 -27.09 -10.47 -7.13
N TYR A 614 -27.15 -11.07 -5.94
CA TYR A 614 -26.57 -10.46 -4.74
C TYR A 614 -25.04 -10.43 -4.72
N SER A 615 -24.39 -11.32 -5.47
CA SER A 615 -22.96 -11.31 -5.76
C SER A 615 -22.64 -12.28 -6.89
N LEU A 616 -21.81 -11.86 -7.86
CA LEU A 616 -21.26 -12.73 -8.90
C LEU A 616 -19.93 -13.41 -8.52
N GLY A 617 -19.34 -13.01 -7.39
CA GLY A 617 -18.02 -13.45 -6.93
C GLY A 617 -16.87 -12.73 -7.65
N ASP A 618 -15.65 -13.27 -7.56
CA ASP A 618 -14.51 -12.71 -8.31
C ASP A 618 -14.59 -13.10 -9.78
N LEU A 619 -14.30 -12.20 -10.70
CA LEU A 619 -13.98 -12.59 -12.08
C LEU A 619 -12.47 -12.82 -12.23
N LEU A 620 -11.68 -11.81 -11.86
CA LEU A 620 -10.21 -11.81 -11.95
C LEU A 620 -9.63 -11.20 -10.68
N PHE A 621 -9.10 -12.03 -9.79
CA PHE A 621 -8.56 -11.55 -8.51
C PHE A 621 -7.46 -12.49 -8.00
N ASP A 622 -6.36 -11.89 -7.52
CA ASP A 622 -5.31 -12.58 -6.77
C ASP A 622 -5.85 -12.96 -5.39
N LYS A 623 -5.84 -14.26 -5.07
CA LYS A 623 -6.11 -14.74 -3.72
C LYS A 623 -4.90 -15.49 -3.17
N ARG A 624 -4.16 -14.81 -2.30
CA ARG A 624 -3.24 -15.40 -1.31
C ARG A 624 -3.94 -15.70 0.02
N THR A 625 -5.23 -16.03 0.01
CA THR A 625 -5.96 -16.42 1.22
C THR A 625 -5.58 -17.85 1.60
N PRO A 626 -5.33 -18.16 2.88
CA PRO A 626 -5.00 -19.52 3.33
C PRO A 626 -6.16 -20.53 3.19
N TYR A 627 -7.35 -20.08 2.77
CA TYR A 627 -8.56 -20.90 2.66
C TYR A 627 -8.65 -21.52 1.27
N LYS A 628 -8.22 -22.79 1.18
CA LYS A 628 -8.23 -23.61 -0.04
C LYS A 628 -9.60 -24.20 -0.40
N SER A 629 -10.70 -23.70 0.17
CA SER A 629 -12.01 -24.31 -0.05
C SER A 629 -12.48 -24.11 -1.50
N VAL A 630 -13.03 -25.18 -2.09
CA VAL A 630 -13.53 -25.23 -3.48
C VAL A 630 -14.61 -24.17 -3.75
N ARG A 631 -15.33 -23.73 -2.70
CA ARG A 631 -16.39 -22.73 -2.77
C ARG A 631 -15.87 -21.33 -3.15
N ASN A 632 -14.66 -20.97 -2.74
CA ASN A 632 -14.03 -19.67 -3.04
C ASN A 632 -13.50 -19.56 -4.49
N ARG A 633 -13.58 -20.64 -5.28
CA ARG A 633 -13.21 -20.66 -6.70
C ARG A 633 -14.42 -20.60 -7.64
N ARG A 634 -15.64 -20.59 -7.08
CA ARG A 634 -16.87 -20.45 -7.85
C ARG A 634 -17.03 -19.00 -8.27
N ARG A 635 -17.38 -18.78 -9.53
CA ARG A 635 -17.49 -17.47 -10.16
C ARG A 635 -18.57 -17.56 -11.23
N PHE A 636 -19.35 -16.51 -11.43
CA PHE A 636 -20.30 -16.46 -12.53
C PHE A 636 -20.08 -15.23 -13.38
N LEU A 637 -20.27 -15.40 -14.68
CA LEU A 637 -20.69 -14.30 -15.55
C LEU A 637 -22.20 -14.45 -15.74
N LEU A 638 -22.95 -13.37 -15.51
CA LEU A 638 -24.39 -13.33 -15.70
C LEU A 638 -24.68 -12.69 -17.05
N GLN A 639 -25.27 -13.44 -17.97
CA GLN A 639 -25.79 -12.93 -19.23
C GLN A 639 -27.30 -12.70 -19.11
N VAL A 640 -27.77 -11.57 -19.63
CA VAL A 640 -29.18 -11.22 -19.72
C VAL A 640 -29.49 -10.78 -21.14
N ASP A 641 -30.45 -11.44 -21.78
CA ASP A 641 -30.87 -11.14 -23.15
C ASP A 641 -32.22 -10.42 -23.15
N TYR A 642 -32.37 -9.45 -24.05
CA TYR A 642 -33.57 -8.65 -24.25
C TYR A 642 -34.04 -8.78 -25.70
N THR A 643 -35.17 -9.44 -25.94
CA THR A 643 -35.76 -9.61 -27.26
C THR A 643 -36.99 -8.73 -27.39
N ASP A 644 -37.03 -7.91 -28.45
CA ASP A 644 -38.12 -6.95 -28.70
C ASP A 644 -38.37 -5.98 -27.53
N GLY A 645 -37.30 -5.62 -26.79
CA GLY A 645 -37.37 -4.71 -25.64
C GLY A 645 -37.85 -5.36 -24.33
N GLU A 646 -38.01 -6.67 -24.29
CA GLU A 646 -38.42 -7.43 -23.10
C GLU A 646 -37.33 -8.43 -22.72
N ARG A 647 -37.07 -8.60 -21.41
CA ARG A 647 -36.09 -9.59 -20.93
C ARG A 647 -36.53 -11.01 -21.31
N SER A 648 -35.75 -11.68 -22.15
CA SER A 648 -36.08 -13.00 -22.70
C SER A 648 -35.35 -14.15 -22.02
N ASP A 649 -34.04 -14.01 -21.76
CA ASP A 649 -33.21 -15.08 -21.20
C ASP A 649 -32.26 -14.57 -20.11
N VAL A 650 -31.97 -15.44 -19.14
CA VAL A 650 -31.02 -15.20 -18.05
C VAL A 650 -30.11 -16.42 -17.96
N ILE A 651 -28.83 -16.25 -18.27
CA ILE A 651 -27.86 -17.34 -18.37
C ILE A 651 -26.71 -17.07 -17.39
N LEU A 652 -26.40 -18.06 -16.56
CA LEU A 652 -25.25 -18.01 -15.66
C LEU A 652 -24.14 -18.89 -16.22
N HIS A 653 -23.05 -18.26 -16.63
CA HIS A 653 -21.87 -18.95 -17.12
C HIS A 653 -20.95 -19.28 -15.94
N PRO A 654 -20.76 -20.56 -15.58
CA PRO A 654 -19.82 -20.95 -14.55
C PRO A 654 -18.39 -20.68 -15.00
N ILE A 655 -17.67 -19.88 -14.22
CA ILE A 655 -16.26 -19.54 -14.44
C ILE A 655 -15.41 -20.18 -13.34
N HIS A 656 -14.22 -20.65 -13.73
CA HIS A 656 -13.25 -21.21 -12.81
C HIS A 656 -11.87 -20.61 -13.06
N SER A 657 -10.95 -20.72 -12.10
CA SER A 657 -9.56 -20.25 -12.25
C SER A 657 -8.57 -21.23 -11.67
N LEU A 658 -7.41 -21.37 -12.31
CA LEU A 658 -6.31 -22.19 -11.82
C LEU A 658 -5.43 -21.39 -10.82
N GLU A 659 -4.28 -21.97 -10.44
CA GLU A 659 -3.32 -21.35 -9.53
C GLU A 659 -2.66 -20.08 -10.09
N ASP A 660 -2.69 -19.90 -11.41
CA ASP A 660 -2.26 -18.68 -12.10
C ASP A 660 -3.28 -17.54 -12.05
N HIS A 661 -4.47 -17.82 -11.49
CA HIS A 661 -5.62 -16.94 -11.33
C HIS A 661 -6.29 -16.50 -12.64
N ILE A 662 -5.99 -17.16 -13.77
CA ILE A 662 -6.60 -16.84 -15.06
C ILE A 662 -8.00 -17.50 -15.13
N PRO A 663 -9.08 -16.73 -15.35
CA PRO A 663 -10.44 -17.26 -15.46
C PRO A 663 -10.69 -17.94 -16.81
N TYR A 664 -11.44 -19.05 -16.80
CA TYR A 664 -11.91 -19.75 -17.99
C TYR A 664 -13.33 -20.30 -17.81
N PRO A 665 -14.13 -20.45 -18.89
CA PRO A 665 -15.46 -21.04 -18.83
C PRO A 665 -15.42 -22.51 -18.45
N LYS A 666 -16.36 -22.97 -17.63
CA LYS A 666 -16.45 -24.36 -17.20
C LYS A 666 -17.89 -24.89 -17.26
N PRO A 667 -18.44 -25.06 -18.48
CA PRO A 667 -19.87 -25.31 -18.73
C PRO A 667 -20.38 -26.68 -18.27
N ASP A 668 -19.49 -27.61 -17.93
CA ASP A 668 -19.80 -28.93 -17.39
C ASP A 668 -20.24 -28.90 -15.92
N LEU A 669 -20.19 -27.74 -15.27
CA LEU A 669 -20.61 -27.56 -13.89
C LEU A 669 -22.10 -27.30 -13.78
N ASP A 670 -22.75 -28.06 -12.89
CA ASP A 670 -24.13 -27.81 -12.50
C ASP A 670 -24.22 -26.52 -11.65
N VAL A 671 -24.65 -25.42 -12.27
CA VAL A 671 -24.86 -24.12 -11.64
C VAL A 671 -25.87 -24.21 -10.49
N ALA A 672 -26.90 -25.06 -10.59
CA ALA A 672 -27.90 -25.22 -9.54
C ALA A 672 -27.29 -25.78 -8.25
N SER A 673 -26.34 -26.72 -8.37
CA SER A 673 -25.58 -27.25 -7.23
C SER A 673 -24.69 -26.22 -6.52
N TRP A 674 -24.48 -25.05 -7.14
CA TRP A 674 -23.64 -23.98 -6.60
C TRP A 674 -24.43 -22.85 -5.95
N MET A 675 -25.71 -22.73 -6.28
CA MET A 675 -26.60 -21.72 -5.73
C MET A 675 -27.30 -22.26 -4.48
N PRO A 676 -27.36 -21.49 -3.37
CA PRO A 676 -28.23 -21.86 -2.26
C PRO A 676 -29.68 -21.91 -2.75
N GLU A 677 -30.43 -22.95 -2.39
CA GLU A 677 -31.79 -23.13 -2.92
C GLU A 677 -32.69 -21.91 -2.63
N PRO A 678 -33.50 -21.47 -3.61
CA PRO A 678 -34.34 -20.27 -3.51
C PRO A 678 -35.58 -20.45 -2.63
N ASN A 679 -35.62 -21.45 -1.74
CA ASN A 679 -36.76 -21.66 -0.85
C ASN A 679 -37.02 -20.39 -0.02
N PRO A 680 -38.29 -20.05 0.29
CA PRO A 680 -38.59 -19.03 1.27
C PRO A 680 -37.76 -19.35 2.49
N THR A 681 -36.87 -18.43 2.87
CA THR A 681 -35.88 -18.68 3.90
C THR A 681 -36.63 -19.23 5.11
N PRO A 682 -36.41 -20.51 5.47
CA PRO A 682 -37.16 -21.10 6.56
C PRO A 682 -36.95 -20.23 7.78
N TRP A 683 -37.99 -20.03 8.59
CA TRP A 683 -37.87 -19.18 9.77
C TRP A 683 -36.65 -19.63 10.58
N ARG A 684 -35.73 -18.69 10.84
CA ARG A 684 -34.43 -18.93 11.47
C ARG A 684 -34.27 -18.01 12.67
N ALA A 685 -33.97 -18.55 13.84
CA ALA A 685 -33.85 -17.75 15.07
C ALA A 685 -32.83 -16.60 14.93
N ALA A 686 -31.69 -16.85 14.27
CA ALA A 686 -30.68 -15.83 14.01
C ALA A 686 -31.17 -14.63 13.16
N ASP A 687 -32.23 -14.80 12.35
CA ASP A 687 -32.87 -13.71 11.59
C ASP A 687 -33.84 -12.88 12.42
N HIS A 688 -34.40 -13.48 13.46
CA HIS A 688 -35.43 -12.86 14.28
C HIS A 688 -34.94 -12.36 15.65
N LEU A 689 -33.63 -12.43 15.92
CA LEU A 689 -33.04 -12.02 17.19
C LEU A 689 -33.35 -10.57 17.59
N ALA A 690 -33.43 -9.65 16.60
CA ALA A 690 -33.72 -8.24 16.86
C ALA A 690 -35.15 -7.99 17.37
N GLY A 691 -36.11 -8.87 17.03
CA GLY A 691 -37.47 -8.83 17.55
C GLY A 691 -37.69 -9.72 18.78
N ALA A 692 -36.66 -10.43 19.25
CA ALA A 692 -36.78 -11.33 20.39
C ALA A 692 -36.72 -10.57 21.72
N THR A 693 -37.43 -11.07 22.73
CA THR A 693 -37.27 -10.60 24.12
C THR A 693 -36.16 -11.41 24.78
N VAL A 694 -35.16 -10.73 25.34
CA VAL A 694 -34.00 -11.38 25.98
C VAL A 694 -33.98 -11.04 27.45
N THR A 695 -33.92 -12.05 28.31
CA THR A 695 -33.93 -11.86 29.77
C THR A 695 -32.95 -12.78 30.46
N ARG A 696 -32.42 -12.35 31.60
CA ARG A 696 -31.66 -13.16 32.55
C ARG A 696 -32.50 -13.39 33.80
N THR A 697 -32.59 -14.63 34.27
CA THR A 697 -33.28 -14.94 35.53
C THR A 697 -32.27 -15.35 36.59
N ALA A 698 -32.14 -14.56 37.66
CA ALA A 698 -31.32 -14.89 38.83
C ALA A 698 -32.24 -15.09 40.05
N GLU A 699 -32.28 -16.31 40.58
CA GLU A 699 -33.23 -16.76 41.61
C GLU A 699 -34.70 -16.46 41.26
N THR A 700 -35.20 -15.27 41.60
CA THR A 700 -36.57 -14.79 41.34
C THR A 700 -36.62 -13.46 40.57
N THR A 701 -35.47 -12.85 40.27
CA THR A 701 -35.39 -11.56 39.58
C THR A 701 -35.16 -11.77 38.09
N ILE A 702 -36.05 -11.22 37.26
CA ILE A 702 -35.92 -11.20 35.80
C ILE A 702 -35.32 -9.86 35.37
N THR A 703 -34.17 -9.91 34.71
CA THR A 703 -33.44 -8.74 34.20
C THR A 703 -33.53 -8.70 32.67
N PRO A 704 -34.08 -7.64 32.07
CA PRO A 704 -34.08 -7.47 30.60
C PRO A 704 -32.68 -7.22 30.03
N CYS A 705 -32.46 -7.64 28.78
CA CYS A 705 -31.22 -7.48 28.04
C CYS A 705 -31.42 -6.65 26.77
N ASP A 706 -31.86 -5.41 26.97
CA ASP A 706 -32.42 -4.56 25.91
C ASP A 706 -31.46 -3.44 25.47
N GLU A 707 -30.31 -3.31 26.15
CA GLU A 707 -29.42 -2.18 25.91
C GLU A 707 -28.44 -2.42 24.76
N TRP A 708 -28.34 -1.38 23.92
CA TRP A 708 -27.55 -1.28 22.71
C TRP A 708 -26.13 -0.79 23.06
N VAL A 709 -25.09 -1.51 22.62
CA VAL A 709 -23.72 -1.00 22.62
C VAL A 709 -23.17 -1.05 21.20
N THR A 710 -23.22 0.06 20.48
CA THR A 710 -22.37 0.26 19.30
C THR A 710 -20.93 0.43 19.72
N LYS A 711 -20.24 -0.67 19.94
CA LYS A 711 -18.87 -0.74 19.47
C LYS A 711 -18.92 -1.43 18.12
N SER A 712 -18.63 -0.66 17.05
CA SER A 712 -18.16 -1.24 15.79
C SER A 712 -17.14 -2.32 16.14
N PRO A 713 -17.16 -3.52 15.52
CA PRO A 713 -16.24 -4.59 15.85
C PRO A 713 -14.81 -4.03 15.90
N THR A 714 -14.28 -3.80 17.10
CA THR A 714 -12.99 -3.15 17.26
C THR A 714 -11.95 -4.15 16.78
N ALA A 715 -11.50 -3.96 15.54
CA ALA A 715 -10.22 -4.38 15.01
C ALA A 715 -9.69 -5.70 15.58
N ARG A 716 -10.24 -6.84 15.14
CA ARG A 716 -9.60 -8.18 15.02
C ARG A 716 -10.65 -9.23 14.59
N ASN A 717 -11.22 -9.11 13.40
CA ASN A 717 -11.91 -10.26 12.78
C ASN A 717 -10.85 -11.16 12.15
N ASN A 718 -10.42 -12.19 12.89
CA ASN A 718 -9.54 -13.22 12.38
C ASN A 718 -10.34 -14.23 11.55
N GLY A 719 -11.02 -13.84 10.46
CA GLY A 719 -11.59 -14.74 9.42
C GLY A 719 -12.53 -15.91 9.81
N TYR A 720 -12.72 -16.21 11.09
CA TYR A 720 -13.45 -17.37 11.63
C TYR A 720 -14.68 -16.97 12.45
N LEU A 721 -14.72 -15.73 12.92
CA LEU A 721 -15.83 -15.15 13.67
C LEU A 721 -16.11 -13.74 13.13
N GLN A 722 -17.30 -13.55 12.56
CA GLN A 722 -17.78 -12.25 12.07
C GLN A 722 -19.08 -11.91 12.79
N TRP A 723 -19.18 -10.72 13.35
CA TRP A 723 -20.39 -10.24 14.03
C TRP A 723 -21.28 -9.55 13.00
N LEU A 724 -22.46 -10.12 12.71
CA LEU A 724 -23.38 -9.67 11.66
C LEU A 724 -24.40 -8.64 12.14
N ARG A 725 -24.70 -8.60 13.45
CA ARG A 725 -25.74 -7.73 14.02
C ARG A 725 -25.24 -7.03 15.29
N PRO A 726 -25.97 -6.02 15.80
CA PRO A 726 -25.66 -5.37 17.07
C PRO A 726 -25.47 -6.37 18.21
N ARG A 727 -24.88 -5.90 19.31
CA ARG A 727 -24.69 -6.71 20.50
C ARG A 727 -25.63 -6.24 21.61
N TRP A 728 -26.26 -7.19 22.29
CA TRP A 728 -27.18 -6.93 23.41
C TRP A 728 -26.46 -7.07 24.75
N VAL A 729 -26.75 -6.16 25.69
CA VAL A 729 -26.26 -6.23 27.09
C VAL A 729 -27.42 -6.35 28.08
N CYS A 730 -27.19 -7.08 29.18
CA CYS A 730 -28.12 -7.20 30.29
C CYS A 730 -27.79 -6.14 31.37
N ALA A 731 -28.72 -5.23 31.66
CA ALA A 731 -28.59 -4.18 32.69
C ALA A 731 -27.22 -3.46 32.75
N HIS A 732 -26.57 -3.39 33.93
CA HIS A 732 -25.34 -2.63 34.17
C HIS A 732 -24.06 -3.26 33.56
N ASP A 733 -24.17 -4.41 32.88
CA ASP A 733 -23.06 -5.13 32.26
C ASP A 733 -22.68 -4.51 30.88
N ARG A 734 -22.68 -3.17 30.80
CA ARG A 734 -22.53 -2.39 29.55
C ARG A 734 -21.19 -2.56 28.85
N GLU A 735 -20.16 -3.01 29.56
CA GLU A 735 -18.84 -3.22 28.97
C GLU A 735 -18.73 -4.55 28.22
N GLN A 736 -19.77 -5.39 28.30
CA GLN A 736 -19.63 -6.82 28.11
C GLN A 736 -20.89 -7.43 27.45
N PRO A 737 -20.96 -7.42 26.10
CA PRO A 737 -22.11 -7.92 25.36
C PRO A 737 -22.33 -9.43 25.48
N TRP A 738 -23.58 -9.83 25.69
CA TRP A 738 -23.98 -11.20 26.00
C TRP A 738 -24.55 -11.97 24.80
N LEU A 739 -25.17 -11.25 23.86
CA LEU A 739 -25.83 -11.84 22.71
C LEU A 739 -25.46 -11.08 21.45
N THR A 740 -25.32 -11.77 20.33
CA THR A 740 -25.26 -11.17 18.99
C THR A 740 -25.44 -12.24 17.92
N VAL A 741 -25.59 -11.84 16.66
CA VAL A 741 -25.55 -12.78 15.54
C VAL A 741 -24.11 -12.83 15.02
N ALA A 742 -23.58 -14.03 14.89
CA ALA A 742 -22.23 -14.25 14.37
C ALA A 742 -22.24 -15.27 13.22
N VAL A 743 -21.28 -15.15 12.32
CA VAL A 743 -20.84 -16.25 11.47
C VAL A 743 -19.63 -16.87 12.15
N SER A 744 -19.78 -18.13 12.57
CA SER A 744 -18.75 -18.90 13.27
C SER A 744 -18.49 -20.20 12.52
N GLY A 745 -17.22 -20.53 12.28
CA GLY A 745 -16.80 -21.80 11.66
C GLY A 745 -15.95 -22.66 12.61
N ASP A 746 -15.89 -23.95 12.30
CA ASP A 746 -14.90 -24.90 12.83
C ASP A 746 -13.75 -25.00 11.81
N ARG A 747 -12.49 -25.13 12.25
CA ARG A 747 -11.35 -25.30 11.31
C ARG A 747 -11.42 -26.65 10.60
N SER A 748 -12.13 -27.61 11.15
CA SER A 748 -12.17 -29.00 10.67
C SER A 748 -13.20 -29.25 9.57
N ASP A 749 -14.28 -28.46 9.48
CA ASP A 749 -15.38 -28.74 8.54
C ASP A 749 -15.50 -27.74 7.37
N GLU A 750 -14.79 -26.61 7.40
CA GLU A 750 -14.86 -25.54 6.40
C GLU A 750 -16.29 -24.99 6.15
N VAL A 751 -17.25 -25.26 7.05
CA VAL A 751 -18.65 -24.80 6.95
C VAL A 751 -18.90 -23.71 7.98
N TYR A 752 -18.93 -22.47 7.49
CA TYR A 752 -19.37 -21.32 8.27
C TYR A 752 -20.86 -21.41 8.61
N LYS A 753 -21.18 -21.31 9.89
CA LYS A 753 -22.54 -21.37 10.41
C LYS A 753 -22.93 -20.00 10.93
N ARG A 754 -24.06 -19.48 10.47
CA ARG A 754 -24.65 -18.29 11.05
C ARG A 754 -25.43 -18.70 12.29
N THR A 755 -25.04 -18.17 13.43
CA THR A 755 -25.59 -18.55 14.73
C THR A 755 -25.88 -17.33 15.58
N ILE A 756 -26.81 -17.50 16.51
CA ILE A 756 -26.90 -16.66 17.68
C ILE A 756 -25.73 -17.03 18.57
N TRP A 757 -24.83 -16.08 18.74
CA TRP A 757 -23.75 -16.18 19.69
C TRP A 757 -24.23 -15.66 21.04
N ALA A 758 -24.13 -16.51 22.04
CA ALA A 758 -24.58 -16.24 23.39
C ALA A 758 -23.49 -16.58 24.41
N HIS A 759 -23.39 -15.73 25.43
CA HIS A 759 -22.60 -15.99 26.61
C HIS A 759 -23.57 -16.35 27.74
N PRO A 760 -23.64 -17.62 28.20
CA PRO A 760 -24.44 -17.93 29.37
C PRO A 760 -23.80 -17.29 30.61
N HIS A 761 -24.65 -16.83 31.53
CA HIS A 761 -24.23 -16.08 32.71
C HIS A 761 -24.02 -17.02 33.91
N PRO A 762 -22.97 -16.85 34.75
CA PRO A 762 -22.78 -17.68 35.94
C PRO A 762 -23.95 -17.60 36.93
N ASP A 763 -24.51 -16.40 37.11
CA ASP A 763 -25.56 -16.12 38.10
C ASP A 763 -26.99 -16.58 37.71
N GLY A 764 -27.20 -17.17 36.53
CA GLY A 764 -28.52 -17.70 36.14
C GLY A 764 -28.77 -17.82 34.64
N PRO A 765 -29.84 -18.52 34.23
CA PRO A 765 -30.12 -18.78 32.83
C PRO A 765 -30.42 -17.52 32.01
N LEU A 766 -29.87 -17.48 30.79
CA LEU A 766 -30.23 -16.54 29.74
C LEU A 766 -31.40 -17.12 28.95
N THR A 767 -32.50 -16.37 28.79
CA THR A 767 -33.70 -16.80 28.07
C THR A 767 -33.99 -15.85 26.92
N ILE A 768 -34.11 -16.41 25.71
CA ILE A 768 -34.38 -15.71 24.46
C ILE A 768 -35.74 -16.16 23.97
N ARG A 769 -36.71 -15.25 23.90
CA ARG A 769 -38.09 -15.52 23.51
C ARG A 769 -38.38 -14.91 22.14
N PHE A 770 -38.76 -15.76 21.20
CA PHE A 770 -39.25 -15.40 19.88
C PHE A 770 -40.77 -15.50 19.86
N GLN A 771 -41.44 -14.41 19.48
CA GLN A 771 -42.87 -14.39 19.24
C GLN A 771 -43.17 -14.62 17.76
N ASP A 772 -44.42 -14.99 17.47
CA ASP A 772 -44.95 -15.14 16.13
C ASP A 772 -44.18 -16.11 15.23
N VAL A 773 -43.66 -17.21 15.81
CA VAL A 773 -42.89 -18.21 15.04
C VAL A 773 -43.85 -19.09 14.24
N PRO A 774 -43.73 -19.16 12.91
CA PRO A 774 -44.54 -20.04 12.08
C PRO A 774 -44.05 -21.49 12.25
N LEU A 775 -44.76 -22.31 13.02
CA LEU A 775 -44.36 -23.68 13.33
C LEU A 775 -44.61 -24.63 12.16
N GLY A 776 -43.67 -25.55 11.98
CA GLY A 776 -43.67 -26.56 10.92
C GLY A 776 -43.93 -27.97 11.44
N ALA A 777 -43.75 -28.97 10.58
CA ALA A 777 -43.76 -30.38 11.00
C ALA A 777 -42.54 -30.74 11.86
N SER A 778 -41.46 -29.97 11.74
CA SER A 778 -40.28 -30.11 12.58
C SER A 778 -39.60 -28.77 12.83
N MET A 779 -38.73 -28.74 13.85
CA MET A 779 -37.78 -27.66 14.08
C MET A 779 -36.39 -28.26 14.23
N GLY A 780 -35.49 -27.97 13.30
CA GLY A 780 -34.09 -28.35 13.37
C GLY A 780 -33.27 -27.30 14.13
N GLY A 781 -32.17 -27.72 14.74
CA GLY A 781 -31.28 -26.79 15.42
C GLY A 781 -29.84 -27.25 15.44
N ILE A 782 -28.95 -26.29 15.67
CA ILE A 782 -27.52 -26.52 15.92
C ILE A 782 -27.13 -25.83 17.22
N ALA A 783 -26.19 -26.42 17.95
CA ALA A 783 -25.63 -25.88 19.17
C ALA A 783 -24.17 -26.31 19.28
N GLY A 784 -23.27 -25.41 19.65
CA GLY A 784 -21.85 -25.73 19.64
C GLY A 784 -20.94 -24.64 20.17
N ILE A 785 -19.69 -25.01 20.37
CA ILE A 785 -18.60 -24.08 20.68
C ILE A 785 -17.66 -24.09 19.47
N PRO A 786 -17.40 -22.94 18.82
CA PRO A 786 -16.46 -22.89 17.71
C PRO A 786 -15.01 -23.10 18.20
N ASP A 787 -14.08 -23.38 17.29
CA ASP A 787 -12.67 -23.63 17.62
C ASP A 787 -11.93 -22.45 18.27
N TRP A 788 -12.32 -21.23 17.91
CA TRP A 788 -11.55 -20.04 18.24
C TRP A 788 -11.62 -19.60 19.72
N PRO A 789 -12.78 -19.59 20.41
CA PRO A 789 -12.89 -19.12 21.78
C PRO A 789 -12.13 -19.97 22.82
N LEU A 790 -11.92 -21.26 22.54
CA LEU A 790 -11.19 -22.15 23.45
C LEU A 790 -9.73 -21.72 23.67
N THR A 791 -9.12 -21.01 22.72
CA THR A 791 -7.78 -20.44 22.89
C THR A 791 -7.72 -19.23 23.83
N LEU A 792 -8.86 -18.61 24.13
CA LEU A 792 -8.95 -17.47 25.06
C LEU A 792 -9.30 -17.93 26.49
N ALA A 793 -10.10 -18.99 26.63
CA ALA A 793 -10.64 -19.49 27.89
C ALA A 793 -9.63 -19.96 28.95
N GLY A 794 -8.40 -20.31 28.54
CA GLY A 794 -7.42 -20.97 29.40
C GLY A 794 -7.71 -22.45 29.67
N ASP A 795 -6.74 -23.17 30.25
CA ASP A 795 -6.79 -24.62 30.53
C ASP A 795 -7.68 -24.96 31.75
N GLY A 796 -8.94 -24.55 31.75
CA GLY A 796 -9.92 -24.79 32.83
C GLY A 796 -10.92 -25.91 32.51
N ASP A 797 -11.33 -26.67 33.54
CA ASP A 797 -12.45 -27.62 33.47
C ASP A 797 -13.76 -26.85 33.65
N HIS A 798 -14.44 -26.53 32.55
CA HIS A 798 -15.64 -25.71 32.54
C HIS A 798 -16.90 -26.59 32.43
N PRO A 799 -18.00 -26.26 33.16
CA PRO A 799 -19.23 -27.05 33.08
C PRO A 799 -19.85 -26.94 31.69
N PRO A 800 -20.50 -28.01 31.20
CA PRO A 800 -21.17 -27.98 29.89
C PRO A 800 -22.29 -26.95 29.85
N ILE A 801 -22.62 -26.49 28.65
CA ILE A 801 -23.70 -25.55 28.41
C ILE A 801 -24.97 -26.36 28.15
N GLN A 802 -25.98 -26.18 28.98
CA GLN A 802 -27.32 -26.69 28.74
C GLN A 802 -28.12 -25.67 27.93
N MET A 803 -28.57 -26.10 26.76
CA MET A 803 -29.56 -25.39 25.96
C MET A 803 -30.90 -26.11 26.04
N LYS A 804 -31.95 -25.39 26.37
CA LYS A 804 -33.33 -25.91 26.37
C LYS A 804 -34.18 -25.13 25.39
N VAL A 805 -35.06 -25.83 24.69
CA VAL A 805 -36.04 -25.22 23.77
C VAL A 805 -37.43 -25.48 24.31
N SER A 806 -38.23 -24.41 24.45
CA SER A 806 -39.63 -24.46 24.84
C SER A 806 -40.50 -23.95 23.70
N LEU A 807 -41.67 -24.57 23.57
CA LEU A 807 -42.72 -24.20 22.62
C LEU A 807 -44.00 -23.95 23.41
N ASP A 808 -44.52 -22.73 23.34
CA ASP A 808 -45.70 -22.26 24.06
C ASP A 808 -45.65 -22.57 25.57
N GLY A 809 -44.45 -22.47 26.16
CA GLY A 809 -44.19 -22.68 27.59
C GLY A 809 -43.88 -24.14 27.98
N ALA A 810 -43.92 -25.09 27.05
CA ALA A 810 -43.54 -26.48 27.30
C ALA A 810 -42.12 -26.77 26.78
N TRP A 811 -41.22 -27.23 27.65
CA TRP A 811 -39.87 -27.66 27.27
C TRP A 811 -39.91 -28.94 26.42
N VAL A 812 -39.52 -28.82 25.16
CA VAL A 812 -39.59 -29.90 24.16
C VAL A 812 -38.23 -30.47 23.79
N HIS A 813 -37.14 -29.75 24.07
CA HIS A 813 -35.79 -30.21 23.77
C HIS A 813 -34.79 -29.75 24.83
N THR A 814 -33.75 -30.55 25.04
CA THR A 814 -32.59 -30.18 25.86
C THR A 814 -31.34 -30.78 25.24
N THR A 815 -30.36 -29.93 24.96
CA THR A 815 -29.02 -30.29 24.46
C THR A 815 -28.00 -29.94 25.54
N THR A 816 -27.04 -30.82 25.79
CA THR A 816 -25.91 -30.54 26.69
C THR A 816 -24.65 -30.49 25.86
N VAL A 817 -24.16 -29.28 25.60
CA VAL A 817 -22.97 -29.06 24.78
C VAL A 817 -21.73 -29.10 25.67
N PRO A 818 -20.80 -30.04 25.47
CA PRO A 818 -19.56 -30.09 26.22
C PRO A 818 -18.73 -28.83 25.96
N TYR A 819 -17.83 -28.52 26.88
CA TYR A 819 -16.93 -27.38 26.70
C TYR A 819 -15.74 -27.72 25.79
N GLU A 820 -16.05 -28.22 24.59
CA GLU A 820 -15.11 -28.66 23.57
C GLU A 820 -15.55 -28.13 22.22
N ALA A 821 -14.60 -27.99 21.29
CA ALA A 821 -14.94 -27.48 19.97
C ALA A 821 -15.79 -28.51 19.22
N GLY A 822 -16.88 -28.04 18.63
CA GLY A 822 -17.78 -28.90 17.87
C GLY A 822 -19.19 -28.38 17.83
N TRP A 823 -19.98 -29.01 16.96
CA TRP A 823 -21.38 -28.69 16.70
C TRP A 823 -22.24 -29.93 16.84
N GLU A 824 -23.32 -29.82 17.59
CA GLU A 824 -24.38 -30.81 17.68
C GLU A 824 -25.59 -30.34 16.88
N THR A 825 -26.19 -31.25 16.11
CA THR A 825 -27.47 -31.03 15.45
C THR A 825 -28.58 -31.71 16.26
N PHE A 826 -29.77 -31.13 16.25
CA PHE A 826 -30.95 -31.74 16.85
C PHE A 826 -32.19 -31.44 16.02
N THR A 827 -33.25 -32.19 16.30
CA THR A 827 -34.56 -31.98 15.68
C THR A 827 -35.63 -32.19 16.74
N VAL A 828 -36.61 -31.30 16.72
CA VAL A 828 -37.81 -31.35 17.53
C VAL A 828 -38.98 -31.68 16.61
N ASP A 829 -39.74 -32.72 16.95
CA ASP A 829 -41.00 -33.01 16.29
C ASP A 829 -42.04 -31.96 16.74
N THR A 830 -42.58 -31.23 15.78
CA THR A 830 -43.61 -30.20 15.99
C THR A 830 -44.82 -30.45 15.11
N SER A 831 -45.00 -31.69 14.62
CA SER A 831 -46.06 -32.09 13.70
C SER A 831 -47.48 -31.83 14.23
N ASP A 832 -47.68 -31.88 15.55
CA ASP A 832 -48.93 -31.55 16.23
C ASP A 832 -49.29 -30.04 16.16
N ARG A 833 -48.33 -29.20 15.76
CA ARG A 833 -48.44 -27.74 15.68
C ARG A 833 -48.09 -27.21 14.28
N ALA A 834 -48.01 -28.09 13.29
CA ALA A 834 -47.66 -27.69 11.93
C ALA A 834 -48.70 -26.72 11.35
N GLY A 835 -48.23 -25.58 10.83
CA GLY A 835 -49.08 -24.54 10.23
C GLY A 835 -49.69 -23.56 11.24
N THR A 836 -49.34 -23.63 12.52
CA THR A 836 -49.74 -22.64 13.53
C THR A 836 -48.64 -21.61 13.78
N ILE A 837 -48.98 -20.53 14.47
CA ILE A 837 -48.02 -19.54 14.98
C ILE A 837 -47.88 -19.76 16.49
N GLY A 838 -46.65 -19.81 17.00
CA GLY A 838 -46.37 -20.07 18.42
C GLY A 838 -45.22 -19.24 18.98
N THR A 839 -44.97 -19.41 20.27
CA THR A 839 -43.84 -18.80 20.99
C THR A 839 -42.73 -19.82 21.18
N VAL A 840 -41.50 -19.47 20.77
CA VAL A 840 -40.30 -20.30 20.98
C VAL A 840 -39.40 -19.64 22.00
N GLU A 841 -38.99 -20.39 23.02
CA GLU A 841 -38.04 -19.92 24.02
C GLU A 841 -36.78 -20.78 24.01
N VAL A 842 -35.61 -20.14 23.96
CA VAL A 842 -34.32 -20.80 24.14
C VAL A 842 -33.73 -20.36 25.47
N GLN A 843 -33.43 -21.31 26.34
CA GLN A 843 -32.79 -21.08 27.62
C GLN A 843 -31.39 -21.67 27.64
N LEU A 844 -30.40 -20.87 28.05
CA LEU A 844 -28.99 -21.23 28.12
C LEU A 844 -28.49 -21.12 29.56
N GLN A 845 -27.83 -22.17 30.04
CA GLN A 845 -27.27 -22.24 31.40
C GLN A 845 -25.94 -23.02 31.41
N GLY A 846 -24.95 -22.58 32.19
CA GLY A 846 -23.64 -23.24 32.31
C GLY A 846 -22.52 -22.48 31.58
N GLY A 847 -21.38 -23.13 31.31
CA GLY A 847 -20.23 -22.50 30.65
C GLY A 847 -19.41 -21.55 31.54
N ALA A 848 -18.41 -20.89 30.93
CA ALA A 848 -17.52 -19.96 31.63
C ALA A 848 -18.03 -18.52 31.58
N PRO A 849 -17.81 -17.74 32.66
CA PRO A 849 -18.02 -16.30 32.61
C PRO A 849 -17.00 -15.67 31.67
N PHE A 850 -17.48 -15.25 30.50
CA PHE A 850 -16.92 -14.23 29.62
C PHE A 850 -16.01 -14.54 28.43
N GLU A 851 -15.55 -15.75 28.16
CA GLU A 851 -14.54 -15.92 27.08
C GLU A 851 -14.85 -16.94 25.99
N THR A 852 -15.96 -17.68 26.08
CA THR A 852 -16.13 -18.89 25.23
C THR A 852 -17.34 -19.03 24.36
N GLY A 853 -18.25 -18.08 24.40
CA GLY A 853 -19.19 -17.81 23.31
C GLY A 853 -19.79 -19.03 22.61
N PHE A 854 -20.95 -19.43 23.10
CA PHE A 854 -21.74 -20.52 22.57
C PHE A 854 -22.51 -20.07 21.34
N GLY A 855 -22.42 -20.83 20.26
CA GLY A 855 -23.22 -20.60 19.05
C GLY A 855 -24.39 -21.57 19.03
N PHE A 856 -25.59 -21.06 18.74
CA PHE A 856 -26.72 -21.91 18.41
C PHE A 856 -27.62 -21.28 17.36
N ASP A 857 -28.48 -22.10 16.75
CA ASP A 857 -29.52 -21.61 15.88
C ASP A 857 -30.67 -22.61 15.76
N LEU A 858 -31.84 -22.12 15.37
CA LEU A 858 -33.07 -22.90 15.18
C LEU A 858 -33.70 -22.58 13.84
N MET A 859 -34.14 -23.59 13.11
CA MET A 859 -34.84 -23.46 11.84
C MET A 859 -36.11 -24.31 11.80
N VAL A 860 -37.18 -23.76 11.22
CA VAL A 860 -38.44 -24.49 11.03
C VAL A 860 -38.40 -25.31 9.73
N ASN A 861 -38.87 -26.56 9.78
CA ASN A 861 -38.94 -27.52 8.68
C ASN A 861 -37.61 -27.88 7.99
N THR A 862 -36.49 -27.37 8.47
CA THR A 862 -35.16 -27.67 7.92
C THR A 862 -34.14 -27.78 9.04
N GLN A 863 -32.93 -28.23 8.70
CA GLN A 863 -31.78 -28.12 9.59
C GLN A 863 -30.94 -26.87 9.26
N PRO A 864 -30.25 -26.26 10.26
CA PRO A 864 -29.51 -24.99 10.12
C PRO A 864 -28.23 -24.94 9.30
#